data_AF-A0A2V5WVS2-F1
#
_entry.id   AF-A0A2V5WVS2-F1
#
_cell.length_a   1.000
_cell.length_b   1.000
_cell.length_c   1.000
_cell.angle_alpha   90.00
_cell.angle_beta   90.00
_cell.angle_gamma   90.00
#
_symmetry.space_group_name_H-M   'P 1'
#
loop_
_entity.id
_entity.type
_entity.pdbx_description
1 polymer ?
#
loop_
_entity_poly.entity_id
_entity_poly.type
_entity_poly.pdbx_seq_one_letter_code
_entity_poly.pdbx_strand_id
1 'polypeptide(L)'
;MKKLTFLFSTATLALFYSAAEAAIITVNTTNNINPVPLVETSLQQALTSLQDGDTIQFNIPGNGPFHLKTPTNGYPVITNHRITIDGYSQPGSSPNTNEILAPNNAKIQVVLDSRDGPEQRTRLGSPSGTGFADSDSAILAVRGGRNFKIDGISFLSRHTAGTGPDPSNQDPGDPEIHCIALINDATNARISGCWFGLDPDGVTVAGGRSSVAAFKDDSGASASGLIFGTDGDGQNDPAEFNISMGMGLAVNLDTPNIKVAGNFFNVFPNGTNFLDLSTITLFDGGGLEAIQNSAADNMIIGTDGDGVSDANERNIFGPVFSDTFARFSGAATNVTFAGNYVGVGIDGQSAIPRSQLENNITLFSIQKQSNIRVGSNFDRVSDALEGNLIANLGCQMESCDTPVRAFVGLHDSNNDDAGADAARIVLRGNTLVNNASAVLMQDQNVTIATYYSAVLADSTNDFATALSTNAAGTQLLVTIPPPNTNKYSTAIVDFYAVDPVGLTNAIGQTNVIVHGTPLASVVDGSADDLDSAANNSVAFDISSLNLTGVTTVAALVTYSADASLVTQAGRAVTAIFANPVTVKPVASPLRIRSFSYAGGNVTFTLSGGRPPYQLQVRTNLTTDNWANLGVAFTNSPVTFPAFDGSESFYRVSGQ
;
A
#
# COMPACT_ATOMS: atom_id res chain seq x y z
N MET A 1 -73.28 -34.38 31.27
CA MET A 1 -72.57 -33.81 32.43
C MET A 1 -71.07 -34.03 32.25
N LYS A 2 -70.31 -32.93 32.27
CA LYS A 2 -68.84 -32.77 32.39
C LYS A 2 -67.94 -33.42 31.32
N LYS A 3 -67.50 -32.56 30.38
CA LYS A 3 -66.28 -32.71 29.56
C LYS A 3 -65.07 -32.80 30.48
N LEU A 4 -64.22 -33.82 30.28
CA LEU A 4 -62.94 -33.97 30.95
C LEU A 4 -61.86 -33.47 29.98
N THR A 5 -61.32 -32.27 30.26
CA THR A 5 -60.21 -31.67 29.52
C THR A 5 -58.90 -32.22 30.09
N PHE A 6 -58.15 -32.97 29.30
CA PHE A 6 -56.77 -33.33 29.60
C PHE A 6 -55.88 -32.10 29.30
N LEU A 7 -55.28 -31.52 30.36
CA LEU A 7 -54.19 -30.58 30.26
C LEU A 7 -52.88 -31.38 30.16
N PHE A 8 -52.28 -31.42 28.97
CA PHE A 8 -50.86 -31.76 28.81
C PHE A 8 -50.03 -30.55 29.26
N SER A 9 -49.30 -30.67 30.37
CA SER A 9 -48.22 -29.72 30.68
C SER A 9 -46.96 -30.17 29.95
N THR A 10 -46.63 -29.50 28.85
CA THR A 10 -45.28 -29.51 28.28
C THR A 10 -44.35 -28.77 29.23
N ALA A 11 -43.54 -29.51 29.98
CA ALA A 11 -42.39 -28.95 30.68
C ALA A 11 -41.28 -28.68 29.66
N THR A 12 -41.14 -27.44 29.24
CA THR A 12 -40.00 -26.97 28.45
C THR A 12 -38.78 -26.95 29.38
N LEU A 13 -37.90 -27.94 29.22
CA LEU A 13 -36.59 -27.93 29.84
C LEU A 13 -35.75 -26.86 29.12
N ALA A 14 -35.76 -25.63 29.62
CA ALA A 14 -34.84 -24.60 29.20
C ALA A 14 -33.42 -25.03 29.63
N LEU A 15 -32.67 -25.61 28.69
CA LEU A 15 -31.22 -25.70 28.77
C LEU A 15 -30.70 -24.26 28.80
N PHE A 16 -30.48 -23.72 30.00
CA PHE A 16 -29.65 -22.55 30.18
C PHE A 16 -28.23 -22.94 29.80
N TYR A 17 -27.88 -22.74 28.53
CA TYR A 17 -26.49 -22.62 28.12
C TYR A 17 -25.97 -21.33 28.76
N SER A 18 -25.39 -21.41 29.96
CA SER A 18 -24.54 -20.35 30.45
C SER A 18 -23.34 -20.29 29.52
N ALA A 19 -23.29 -19.31 28.62
CA ALA A 19 -22.03 -18.96 27.97
C ALA A 19 -21.04 -18.68 29.10
N ALA A 20 -19.93 -19.40 29.14
CA ALA A 20 -18.85 -19.09 30.06
C ALA A 20 -18.44 -17.62 29.80
N GLU A 21 -18.31 -16.85 30.87
CA GLU A 21 -17.84 -15.47 30.77
C GLU A 21 -16.37 -15.50 30.32
N ALA A 22 -16.03 -14.66 29.33
CA ALA A 22 -14.66 -14.49 28.85
C ALA A 22 -13.74 -14.14 30.04
N ALA A 23 -12.69 -14.92 30.23
CA ALA A 23 -11.75 -14.75 31.34
C ALA A 23 -10.58 -13.85 30.95
N ILE A 24 -10.02 -13.15 31.94
CA ILE A 24 -8.69 -12.54 31.82
C ILE A 24 -7.68 -13.46 32.48
N ILE A 25 -6.71 -13.95 31.70
CA ILE A 25 -5.64 -14.82 32.18
C ILE A 25 -4.34 -13.99 32.21
N THR A 26 -3.81 -13.75 33.41
CA THR A 26 -2.60 -12.92 33.57
C THR A 26 -1.35 -13.78 33.63
N VAL A 27 -0.49 -13.66 32.61
CA VAL A 27 0.88 -14.18 32.60
C VAL A 27 1.76 -13.32 33.51
N ASN A 28 2.43 -13.92 34.48
CA ASN A 28 3.22 -13.19 35.48
C ASN A 28 4.63 -13.77 35.70
N THR A 29 5.08 -14.66 34.82
CA THR A 29 6.42 -15.25 34.86
C THR A 29 6.96 -15.44 33.44
N THR A 30 8.29 -15.35 33.28
CA THR A 30 8.98 -15.71 32.02
C THR A 30 9.26 -17.21 31.90
N ASN A 31 8.99 -17.99 32.96
CA ASN A 31 9.32 -19.41 33.03
C ASN A 31 8.21 -20.29 32.41
N ASN A 32 8.46 -20.83 31.21
CA ASN A 32 7.54 -21.73 30.52
C ASN A 32 7.67 -23.23 30.90
N ILE A 33 8.65 -23.63 31.74
CA ILE A 33 8.96 -25.04 31.98
C ILE A 33 8.43 -25.53 33.34
N ASN A 34 8.74 -24.81 34.42
CA ASN A 34 8.46 -25.25 35.80
C ASN A 34 8.10 -24.05 36.69
N PRO A 35 6.91 -23.44 36.55
CA PRO A 35 6.49 -22.37 37.46
C PRO A 35 6.33 -22.94 38.89
N VAL A 36 7.06 -22.38 39.86
CA VAL A 36 6.95 -22.74 41.28
C VAL A 36 6.86 -21.43 42.07
N PRO A 37 5.83 -21.18 42.91
CA PRO A 37 4.68 -22.02 43.31
C PRO A 37 3.42 -21.73 42.46
N LEU A 38 2.26 -22.30 42.84
CA LEU A 38 0.88 -22.14 42.30
C LEU A 38 0.36 -20.68 42.10
N VAL A 39 1.22 -19.68 42.29
CA VAL A 39 0.94 -18.24 42.13
C VAL A 39 1.45 -17.72 40.77
N GLU A 40 2.33 -18.48 40.12
CA GLU A 40 2.84 -18.15 38.80
C GLU A 40 1.96 -18.75 37.69
N THR A 41 1.75 -17.98 36.63
CA THR A 41 1.05 -18.38 35.41
C THR A 41 1.95 -18.01 34.23
N SER A 42 2.45 -19.04 33.52
CA SER A 42 3.26 -18.86 32.32
C SER A 42 2.39 -18.68 31.07
N LEU A 43 2.97 -18.20 29.97
CA LEU A 43 2.27 -18.12 28.69
C LEU A 43 1.86 -19.52 28.19
N GLN A 44 2.72 -20.52 28.38
CA GLN A 44 2.37 -21.92 28.08
C GLN A 44 1.08 -22.37 28.80
N GLN A 45 0.97 -22.07 30.09
CA GLN A 45 -0.21 -22.41 30.88
C GLN A 45 -1.44 -21.63 30.44
N ALA A 46 -1.29 -20.31 30.22
CA ALA A 46 -2.36 -19.46 29.76
C ALA A 46 -2.97 -20.00 28.45
N LEU A 47 -2.12 -20.24 27.45
CA LEU A 47 -2.54 -20.78 26.15
C LEU A 47 -3.16 -22.18 26.25
N THR A 48 -2.69 -23.03 27.16
CA THR A 48 -3.28 -24.38 27.38
C THR A 48 -4.68 -24.32 27.97
N SER A 49 -5.01 -23.25 28.69
CA SER A 49 -6.27 -23.11 29.43
C SER A 49 -7.34 -22.28 28.73
N LEU A 50 -7.05 -21.76 27.54
CA LEU A 50 -7.94 -20.86 26.79
C LEU A 50 -9.35 -21.44 26.57
N GLN A 51 -10.33 -20.56 26.73
CA GLN A 51 -11.71 -20.70 26.28
C GLN A 51 -12.04 -19.60 25.27
N ASP A 52 -13.12 -19.79 24.51
CA ASP A 52 -13.56 -18.78 23.55
C ASP A 52 -13.85 -17.43 24.24
N GLY A 53 -13.30 -16.35 23.68
CA GLY A 53 -13.46 -15.00 24.19
C GLY A 53 -12.41 -14.57 25.21
N ASP A 54 -11.53 -15.45 25.68
CA ASP A 54 -10.54 -15.12 26.71
C ASP A 54 -9.51 -14.08 26.24
N THR A 55 -9.02 -13.29 27.19
CA THR A 55 -7.92 -12.34 27.01
C THR A 55 -6.71 -12.75 27.85
N ILE A 56 -5.55 -12.88 27.20
CA ILE A 56 -4.27 -13.01 27.86
C ILE A 56 -3.68 -11.62 28.09
N GLN A 57 -3.33 -11.33 29.36
CA GLN A 57 -2.63 -10.13 29.78
C GLN A 57 -1.29 -10.50 30.44
N PHE A 58 -0.42 -9.52 30.65
CA PHE A 58 0.89 -9.68 31.22
C PHE A 58 1.07 -8.76 32.44
N ASN A 59 1.64 -9.30 33.51
CA ASN A 59 2.07 -8.57 34.70
C ASN A 59 3.29 -9.27 35.31
N ILE A 60 4.35 -9.38 34.52
CA ILE A 60 5.60 -10.00 34.91
C ILE A 60 6.36 -9.03 35.83
N PRO A 61 6.73 -9.43 37.06
CA PRO A 61 7.46 -8.56 37.98
C PRO A 61 8.89 -8.26 37.50
N GLY A 62 9.31 -7.01 37.66
CA GLY A 62 10.68 -6.57 37.38
C GLY A 62 10.73 -5.43 36.35
N ASN A 63 11.93 -5.15 35.87
CA ASN A 63 12.15 -4.22 34.75
C ASN A 63 12.35 -5.06 33.49
N GLY A 64 11.48 -4.86 32.50
CA GLY A 64 11.62 -5.51 31.20
C GLY A 64 12.67 -4.82 30.30
N PRO A 65 12.75 -5.21 29.01
CA PRO A 65 11.86 -6.18 28.34
C PRO A 65 12.01 -7.60 28.88
N PHE A 66 10.94 -8.38 28.79
CA PHE A 66 10.84 -9.75 29.28
C PHE A 66 10.87 -10.74 28.10
N HIS A 67 12.00 -11.43 27.96
CA HIS A 67 12.16 -12.51 26.96
C HIS A 67 11.58 -13.82 27.48
N LEU A 68 10.44 -14.21 26.92
CA LEU A 68 9.77 -15.49 27.14
C LEU A 68 10.33 -16.47 26.12
N LYS A 69 11.25 -17.31 26.57
CA LYS A 69 11.81 -18.39 25.75
C LYS A 69 10.72 -19.36 25.35
N THR A 70 10.56 -19.59 24.06
CA THR A 70 9.62 -20.60 23.56
C THR A 70 9.94 -21.96 24.19
N PRO A 71 8.96 -22.67 24.77
CA PRO A 71 9.21 -23.96 25.40
C PRO A 71 9.65 -25.02 24.39
N THR A 72 10.27 -26.09 24.89
CA THR A 72 10.55 -27.29 24.08
C THR A 72 9.24 -27.86 23.53
N ASN A 73 9.20 -28.11 22.22
CA ASN A 73 8.03 -28.46 21.41
C ASN A 73 7.03 -27.32 21.16
N GLY A 74 7.38 -26.08 21.50
CA GLY A 74 6.59 -24.89 21.18
C GLY A 74 5.40 -24.64 22.11
N TYR A 75 4.69 -23.56 21.81
CA TYR A 75 3.43 -23.20 22.45
C TYR A 75 2.28 -24.06 21.90
N PRO A 76 1.21 -24.31 22.68
CA PRO A 76 0.08 -25.09 22.18
C PRO A 76 -0.65 -24.32 21.07
N VAL A 77 -1.20 -25.06 20.11
CA VAL A 77 -2.01 -24.49 19.01
C VAL A 77 -3.30 -23.89 19.58
N ILE A 78 -3.55 -22.62 19.26
CA ILE A 78 -4.76 -21.90 19.64
C ILE A 78 -5.90 -22.35 18.72
N THR A 79 -6.93 -22.99 19.28
CA THR A 79 -8.12 -23.45 18.52
C THR A 79 -9.39 -22.68 18.87
N ASN A 80 -9.32 -21.86 19.92
CA ASN A 80 -10.42 -21.07 20.44
C ASN A 80 -10.70 -19.84 19.55
N HIS A 81 -11.93 -19.35 19.63
CA HIS A 81 -12.38 -18.15 18.91
C HIS A 81 -12.33 -16.91 19.81
N ARG A 82 -12.17 -15.72 19.21
CA ARG A 82 -12.20 -14.40 19.88
C ARG A 82 -11.16 -14.26 20.99
N ILE A 83 -9.99 -14.88 20.81
CA ILE A 83 -8.87 -14.75 21.75
C ILE A 83 -8.17 -13.42 21.53
N THR A 84 -7.89 -12.72 22.63
CA THR A 84 -7.03 -11.52 22.61
C THR A 84 -5.74 -11.80 23.38
N ILE A 85 -4.59 -11.45 22.81
CA ILE A 85 -3.30 -11.42 23.52
C ILE A 85 -2.83 -9.96 23.58
N ASP A 86 -2.93 -9.35 24.75
CA ASP A 86 -2.66 -7.92 24.95
C ASP A 86 -1.28 -7.73 25.60
N GLY A 87 -0.24 -7.53 24.79
CA GLY A 87 1.11 -7.22 25.25
C GLY A 87 1.24 -5.86 25.93
N TYR A 88 0.36 -4.91 25.61
CA TYR A 88 0.35 -3.57 26.20
C TYR A 88 -0.22 -3.54 27.64
N SER A 89 -0.78 -4.65 28.10
CA SER A 89 -1.14 -4.81 29.52
C SER A 89 0.07 -4.91 30.46
N GLN A 90 1.26 -5.27 29.96
CA GLN A 90 2.48 -5.35 30.77
C GLN A 90 2.88 -3.97 31.32
N PRO A 91 3.04 -3.79 32.64
CA PRO A 91 3.55 -2.54 33.19
C PRO A 91 4.85 -2.07 32.53
N GLY A 92 4.88 -0.79 32.16
CA GLY A 92 6.01 -0.15 31.47
C GLY A 92 5.92 -0.17 29.94
N SER A 93 4.97 -0.93 29.38
CA SER A 93 4.66 -0.90 27.95
C SER A 93 3.75 0.29 27.60
N SER A 94 3.77 0.69 26.34
CA SER A 94 2.83 1.68 25.80
C SER A 94 2.69 1.52 24.28
N PRO A 95 1.47 1.62 23.72
CA PRO A 95 1.27 1.66 22.28
C PRO A 95 1.93 2.88 21.65
N ASN A 96 2.15 2.81 20.34
CA ASN A 96 2.59 3.97 19.58
C ASN A 96 1.47 5.05 19.56
N THR A 97 1.86 6.31 19.63
CA THR A 97 0.93 7.46 19.56
C THR A 97 1.25 8.40 18.40
N ASN A 98 2.32 8.14 17.67
CA ASN A 98 2.77 8.99 16.58
C ASN A 98 2.15 8.52 15.27
N GLU A 99 1.68 9.45 14.43
CA GLU A 99 1.22 9.15 13.07
C GLU A 99 2.29 8.41 12.25
N ILE A 100 1.90 7.71 11.17
CA ILE A 100 2.79 6.80 10.43
C ILE A 100 4.02 7.48 9.80
N LEU A 101 3.94 8.79 9.54
CA LEU A 101 5.06 9.59 9.01
C LEU A 101 5.92 10.23 10.11
N ALA A 102 5.79 9.77 11.36
CA ALA A 102 6.64 10.13 12.48
C ALA A 102 7.32 8.87 13.07
N PRO A 103 8.46 9.03 13.79
CA PRO A 103 9.12 7.89 14.43
C PRO A 103 8.17 7.10 15.33
N ASN A 104 8.17 5.78 15.22
CA ASN A 104 7.39 4.89 16.08
C ASN A 104 7.93 4.98 17.52
N ASN A 105 7.04 5.28 18.47
CA ASN A 105 7.38 5.47 19.88
C ASN A 105 6.81 4.38 20.81
N ALA A 106 6.33 3.26 20.25
CA ALA A 106 5.85 2.14 21.05
C ALA A 106 6.95 1.64 22.00
N LYS A 107 6.53 1.28 23.21
CA LYS A 107 7.37 0.62 24.21
C LYS A 107 6.89 -0.80 24.37
N ILE A 108 7.55 -1.73 23.67
CA ILE A 108 7.29 -3.15 23.81
C ILE A 108 8.02 -3.68 25.05
N GLN A 109 7.35 -4.50 25.86
CA GLN A 109 7.94 -5.10 27.06
C GLN A 109 7.91 -6.64 27.04
N VAL A 110 7.09 -7.27 26.19
CA VAL A 110 6.98 -8.72 26.12
C VAL A 110 7.60 -9.20 24.81
N VAL A 111 8.54 -10.14 24.91
CA VAL A 111 9.26 -10.71 23.77
C VAL A 111 9.05 -12.21 23.74
N LEU A 112 8.53 -12.76 22.65
CA LEU A 112 8.52 -14.20 22.40
C LEU A 112 9.79 -14.58 21.64
N ASP A 113 10.65 -15.36 22.26
CA ASP A 113 12.01 -15.61 21.79
C ASP A 113 12.20 -17.10 21.40
N SER A 114 12.24 -17.35 20.10
CA SER A 114 12.52 -18.63 19.47
C SER A 114 13.92 -18.69 18.86
N ARG A 115 14.88 -17.89 19.33
CA ARG A 115 16.27 -17.94 18.82
C ARG A 115 17.07 -19.11 19.36
N ASP A 116 16.74 -19.63 20.53
CA ASP A 116 17.44 -20.78 21.13
C ASP A 116 17.02 -22.08 20.46
N GLY A 117 17.96 -22.96 20.09
CA GLY A 117 17.83 -24.41 19.83
C GLY A 117 16.70 -24.93 18.90
N PRO A 118 16.89 -26.07 18.23
CA PRO A 118 15.91 -26.56 17.27
C PRO A 118 14.51 -26.77 17.87
N GLU A 119 14.38 -27.31 19.07
CA GLU A 119 13.06 -27.70 19.59
C GLU A 119 12.20 -26.54 20.16
N GLN A 120 12.66 -25.29 20.18
CA GLN A 120 11.90 -24.12 20.66
C GLN A 120 10.96 -23.54 19.59
N ARG A 121 10.10 -24.40 19.03
CA ARG A 121 9.18 -24.08 17.94
C ARG A 121 7.95 -24.99 17.98
N THR A 122 6.80 -24.47 17.58
CA THR A 122 5.56 -25.24 17.41
C THR A 122 5.55 -25.83 16.00
N ARG A 123 5.70 -27.15 15.85
CA ARG A 123 5.69 -27.78 14.52
C ARG A 123 4.27 -27.73 13.92
N LEU A 124 4.17 -27.38 12.64
CA LEU A 124 2.90 -27.29 11.90
C LEU A 124 2.60 -28.56 11.09
N GLY A 125 3.65 -29.34 10.82
CA GLY A 125 3.60 -30.65 10.16
C GLY A 125 3.05 -31.77 11.02
N SER A 126 2.06 -32.48 10.49
CA SER A 126 1.35 -33.66 11.02
C SER A 126 0.19 -33.43 12.01
N PRO A 127 -1.06 -33.83 11.66
CA PRO A 127 -1.50 -34.56 10.47
C PRO A 127 -2.13 -33.65 9.41
N SER A 128 -2.02 -34.07 8.14
CA SER A 128 -2.73 -33.66 6.91
C SER A 128 -3.72 -32.49 7.02
N GLY A 129 -3.64 -31.57 6.06
CA GLY A 129 -4.59 -30.47 5.92
C GLY A 129 -4.30 -29.31 6.87
N THR A 130 -3.07 -28.79 6.84
CA THR A 130 -2.71 -27.46 7.40
C THR A 130 -2.27 -26.46 6.33
N GLY A 131 -1.86 -26.94 5.15
CA GLY A 131 -1.24 -26.11 4.10
C GLY A 131 0.25 -25.85 4.29
N PHE A 132 0.82 -26.29 5.41
CA PHE A 132 2.23 -26.13 5.76
C PHE A 132 2.99 -27.45 5.53
N ALA A 133 4.26 -27.34 5.15
CA ALA A 133 5.16 -28.48 4.99
C ALA A 133 5.52 -29.10 6.35
N ASP A 134 6.05 -30.33 6.34
CA ASP A 134 6.42 -31.05 7.57
C ASP A 134 7.57 -30.37 8.34
N SER A 135 8.39 -29.58 7.64
CA SER A 135 9.42 -28.75 8.24
C SER A 135 8.82 -27.51 8.91
N ASP A 136 7.75 -26.92 8.40
CA ASP A 136 7.26 -25.63 8.88
C ASP A 136 6.90 -25.61 10.36
N SER A 137 7.23 -24.49 11.00
CA SER A 137 6.99 -24.27 12.41
C SER A 137 6.56 -22.83 12.69
N ALA A 138 5.97 -22.60 13.85
CA ALA A 138 5.62 -21.25 14.29
C ALA A 138 5.96 -20.99 15.76
N ILE A 139 6.05 -19.71 16.14
CA ILE A 139 6.04 -19.30 17.54
C ILE A 139 4.60 -19.48 18.06
N LEU A 140 3.62 -18.82 17.43
CA LEU A 140 2.20 -19.00 17.71
C LEU A 140 1.46 -19.57 16.50
N ALA A 141 0.66 -20.61 16.74
CA ALA A 141 -0.17 -21.23 15.71
C ALA A 141 -1.65 -21.09 16.09
N VAL A 142 -2.47 -20.59 15.17
CA VAL A 142 -3.93 -20.44 15.32
C VAL A 142 -4.60 -21.34 14.30
N ARG A 143 -5.36 -22.35 14.75
CA ARG A 143 -6.03 -23.33 13.88
C ARG A 143 -7.54 -23.25 14.04
N GLY A 144 -8.25 -22.77 13.02
CA GLY A 144 -9.71 -22.58 13.06
C GLY A 144 -10.21 -21.50 14.02
N GLY A 145 -9.31 -20.86 14.79
CA GLY A 145 -9.63 -19.74 15.66
C GLY A 145 -10.06 -18.52 14.84
N ARG A 146 -11.24 -17.96 15.15
CA ARG A 146 -11.81 -16.83 14.42
C ARG A 146 -11.74 -15.58 15.26
N ASN A 147 -11.43 -14.42 14.67
CA ASN A 147 -11.27 -13.15 15.37
C ASN A 147 -10.17 -13.20 16.46
N PHE A 148 -9.05 -13.86 16.15
CA PHE A 148 -7.85 -13.79 17.00
C PHE A 148 -7.26 -12.39 16.94
N LYS A 149 -6.94 -11.78 18.08
CA LYS A 149 -6.29 -10.46 18.17
C LYS A 149 -5.00 -10.57 18.98
N ILE A 150 -3.96 -9.90 18.53
CA ILE A 150 -2.70 -9.75 19.28
C ILE A 150 -2.12 -8.36 19.09
N ASP A 151 -1.70 -7.75 20.19
CA ASP A 151 -1.12 -6.41 20.23
C ASP A 151 0.15 -6.35 21.08
N GLY A 152 1.11 -5.50 20.71
CA GLY A 152 2.19 -5.07 21.61
C GLY A 152 3.20 -6.14 21.99
N ILE A 153 3.42 -7.14 21.13
CA ILE A 153 4.39 -8.22 21.34
C ILE A 153 5.56 -8.10 20.37
N SER A 154 6.78 -8.33 20.87
CA SER A 154 7.96 -8.53 20.03
C SER A 154 8.17 -10.02 19.77
N PHE A 155 8.48 -10.40 18.53
CA PHE A 155 8.81 -11.76 18.13
C PHE A 155 10.26 -11.80 17.66
N LEU A 156 11.08 -12.62 18.31
CA LEU A 156 12.44 -12.91 17.88
C LEU A 156 12.52 -14.35 17.41
N SER A 157 13.04 -14.53 16.22
CA SER A 157 13.15 -15.81 15.56
C SER A 157 14.55 -15.95 14.98
N ARG A 158 14.76 -17.03 14.23
CA ARG A 158 15.99 -17.25 13.49
C ARG A 158 15.66 -17.83 12.12
N HIS A 159 16.55 -17.57 11.18
CA HIS A 159 16.62 -18.34 9.95
C HIS A 159 17.23 -19.71 10.26
N THR A 160 16.75 -20.73 9.54
CA THR A 160 17.32 -22.09 9.56
C THR A 160 18.84 -22.07 9.38
N ALA A 161 19.58 -22.80 10.23
CA ALA A 161 21.01 -23.02 10.03
C ALA A 161 21.23 -24.23 9.10
N GLY A 162 21.57 -23.99 7.82
CA GLY A 162 21.86 -25.05 6.84
C GLY A 162 23.16 -24.80 6.06
N THR A 163 23.97 -25.85 5.86
CA THR A 163 25.16 -25.82 4.99
C THR A 163 24.81 -26.22 3.56
N GLY A 164 24.26 -25.28 2.79
CA GLY A 164 24.12 -25.40 1.34
C GLY A 164 22.71 -25.74 0.83
N PRO A 165 22.46 -25.49 -0.46
CA PRO A 165 21.12 -25.31 -1.01
C PRO A 165 20.35 -26.62 -1.13
N ASP A 166 19.25 -26.74 -0.40
CA ASP A 166 18.13 -27.62 -0.74
C ASP A 166 16.82 -26.80 -0.71
N PRO A 167 16.23 -26.47 -1.86
CA PRO A 167 14.94 -25.77 -1.94
C PRO A 167 13.75 -26.60 -1.43
N SER A 168 13.98 -27.83 -0.95
CA SER A 168 12.99 -28.66 -0.26
C SER A 168 13.22 -28.78 1.25
N ASN A 169 14.14 -27.98 1.81
CA ASN A 169 14.74 -28.09 3.15
C ASN A 169 13.91 -28.89 4.18
N GLN A 170 14.12 -30.21 4.14
CA GLN A 170 13.69 -31.17 5.15
C GLN A 170 14.81 -31.39 6.17
N ASP A 171 15.62 -30.38 6.53
CA ASP A 171 16.58 -30.55 7.62
C ASP A 171 15.79 -30.87 8.91
N PRO A 172 15.89 -32.10 9.44
CA PRO A 172 15.18 -32.48 10.66
C PRO A 172 15.72 -31.72 11.89
N GLY A 173 16.87 -31.04 11.74
CA GLY A 173 17.52 -30.22 12.74
C GLY A 173 16.79 -28.92 13.00
N ASP A 174 16.76 -27.96 12.06
CA ASP A 174 16.21 -26.62 12.30
C ASP A 174 15.42 -26.07 11.09
N PRO A 175 14.07 -26.03 11.10
CA PRO A 175 13.26 -25.61 9.97
C PRO A 175 12.76 -24.16 10.11
N GLU A 176 12.07 -23.70 9.07
CA GLU A 176 11.50 -22.36 8.98
C GLU A 176 10.53 -22.05 10.14
N ILE A 177 10.73 -20.91 10.79
CA ILE A 177 9.90 -20.44 11.92
C ILE A 177 9.12 -19.20 11.49
N HIS A 178 7.80 -19.33 11.37
CA HIS A 178 6.87 -18.20 11.26
C HIS A 178 6.57 -17.64 12.66
N CYS A 179 6.42 -16.32 12.80
CA CYS A 179 6.03 -15.76 14.10
C CYS A 179 4.59 -16.14 14.44
N ILE A 180 3.68 -15.96 13.48
CA ILE A 180 2.27 -16.35 13.59
C ILE A 180 1.87 -17.19 12.37
N ALA A 181 1.33 -18.37 12.59
CA ALA A 181 0.73 -19.20 11.55
C ALA A 181 -0.79 -19.26 11.71
N LEU A 182 -1.53 -18.90 10.67
CA LEU A 182 -2.99 -19.02 10.59
C LEU A 182 -3.33 -20.25 9.75
N ILE A 183 -4.04 -21.19 10.36
CA ILE A 183 -4.23 -22.55 9.86
C ILE A 183 -5.72 -22.84 9.80
N ASN A 184 -6.20 -23.47 8.72
CA ASN A 184 -7.56 -24.00 8.56
C ASN A 184 -8.69 -23.06 9.01
N ASP A 185 -9.16 -22.15 8.15
CA ASP A 185 -10.31 -21.25 8.45
C ASP A 185 -10.10 -20.36 9.69
N ALA A 186 -8.85 -20.03 10.03
CA ALA A 186 -8.51 -19.05 11.05
C ALA A 186 -8.79 -17.61 10.55
N THR A 187 -10.07 -17.25 10.46
CA THR A 187 -10.51 -16.01 9.82
C THR A 187 -10.48 -14.79 10.74
N ASN A 188 -10.36 -13.61 10.15
CA ASN A 188 -10.46 -12.29 10.79
C ASN A 188 -9.41 -12.07 11.89
N ALA A 189 -8.20 -12.63 11.71
CA ALA A 189 -7.09 -12.33 12.61
C ALA A 189 -6.72 -10.85 12.53
N ARG A 190 -6.43 -10.22 13.67
CA ARG A 190 -5.92 -8.85 13.79
C ARG A 190 -4.57 -8.88 14.49
N ILE A 191 -3.55 -8.45 13.79
CA ILE A 191 -2.15 -8.47 14.24
C ILE A 191 -1.65 -7.05 14.14
N SER A 192 -1.51 -6.37 15.28
CA SER A 192 -1.36 -4.91 15.33
C SER A 192 -0.34 -4.53 16.41
N GLY A 193 0.35 -3.40 16.26
CA GLY A 193 1.27 -2.88 17.28
C GLY A 193 2.45 -3.80 17.64
N CYS A 194 2.75 -4.81 16.82
CA CYS A 194 3.74 -5.85 17.10
C CYS A 194 5.07 -5.59 16.39
N TRP A 195 6.17 -6.03 17.01
CA TRP A 195 7.50 -5.98 16.40
C TRP A 195 7.94 -7.39 16.02
N PHE A 196 8.26 -7.60 14.75
CA PHE A 196 8.64 -8.88 14.20
C PHE A 196 10.10 -8.80 13.79
N GLY A 197 10.93 -9.65 14.38
CA GLY A 197 12.37 -9.72 14.09
C GLY A 197 13.16 -8.54 14.62
N LEU A 198 12.62 -7.72 15.52
CA LEU A 198 13.29 -6.58 16.14
C LEU A 198 13.13 -6.64 17.66
N ASP A 199 14.22 -6.61 18.40
CA ASP A 199 14.20 -6.56 19.86
C ASP A 199 13.77 -5.17 20.36
N PRO A 200 13.12 -5.05 21.54
CA PRO A 200 12.78 -3.76 22.14
C PRO A 200 13.96 -2.82 22.40
N ASP A 201 15.21 -3.28 22.31
CA ASP A 201 16.40 -2.41 22.26
C ASP A 201 16.46 -1.49 21.01
N GLY A 202 15.62 -1.76 20.00
CA GLY A 202 15.45 -0.98 18.79
C GLY A 202 16.55 -1.16 17.74
N VAL A 203 17.49 -2.08 17.94
CA VAL A 203 18.66 -2.28 17.07
C VAL A 203 18.99 -3.75 16.77
N THR A 204 18.68 -4.68 17.67
CA THR A 204 18.96 -6.10 17.49
C THR A 204 17.91 -6.72 16.58
N VAL A 205 18.34 -7.14 15.38
CA VAL A 205 17.49 -7.80 14.38
C VAL A 205 17.68 -9.31 14.45
N ALA A 206 16.58 -10.05 14.56
CA ALA A 206 16.54 -11.51 14.57
C ALA A 206 15.22 -12.01 13.96
N GLY A 207 15.12 -11.88 12.63
CA GLY A 207 13.98 -12.36 11.86
C GLY A 207 13.98 -13.88 11.67
N GLY A 208 12.85 -14.39 11.21
CA GLY A 208 12.66 -15.79 10.81
C GLY A 208 12.03 -15.86 9.43
N ARG A 209 11.16 -16.84 9.21
CA ARG A 209 10.54 -17.04 7.91
C ARG A 209 9.52 -15.96 7.59
N SER A 210 8.55 -15.74 8.48
CA SER A 210 7.47 -14.76 8.28
C SER A 210 7.02 -14.11 9.57
N SER A 211 6.51 -12.88 9.48
CA SER A 211 5.75 -12.26 10.57
C SER A 211 4.40 -12.95 10.71
N VAL A 212 3.73 -13.19 9.58
CA VAL A 212 2.49 -13.96 9.50
C VAL A 212 2.50 -14.85 8.27
N ALA A 213 2.04 -16.10 8.43
CA ALA A 213 1.86 -17.03 7.34
C ALA A 213 0.50 -17.73 7.37
N ALA A 214 -0.06 -18.02 6.19
CA ALA A 214 -1.33 -18.74 6.07
C ALA A 214 -1.45 -19.41 4.70
N PHE A 215 -1.73 -20.71 4.66
CA PHE A 215 -1.81 -21.45 3.40
C PHE A 215 -3.10 -22.26 3.30
N LYS A 216 -3.51 -22.57 2.07
CA LYS A 216 -4.63 -23.47 1.81
C LYS A 216 -4.27 -24.89 2.24
N ASP A 217 -5.19 -25.54 2.94
CA ASP A 217 -5.09 -26.96 3.20
C ASP A 217 -5.45 -27.82 1.97
N ASP A 218 -5.29 -29.13 2.08
CA ASP A 218 -5.58 -30.10 1.00
C ASP A 218 -7.05 -30.06 0.54
N SER A 219 -7.96 -29.49 1.32
CA SER A 219 -9.37 -29.29 0.97
C SER A 219 -9.65 -27.94 0.32
N GLY A 220 -8.63 -27.07 0.24
CA GLY A 220 -8.73 -25.70 -0.24
C GLY A 220 -9.20 -24.70 0.82
N ALA A 221 -9.36 -25.11 2.09
CA ALA A 221 -9.73 -24.20 3.16
C ALA A 221 -8.52 -23.34 3.55
N SER A 222 -8.74 -22.04 3.74
CA SER A 222 -7.70 -21.08 4.08
C SER A 222 -8.18 -20.09 5.13
N ALA A 223 -7.25 -19.36 5.74
CA ALA A 223 -7.61 -18.15 6.48
C ALA A 223 -8.16 -17.08 5.51
N SER A 224 -8.85 -16.08 6.06
CA SER A 224 -9.32 -14.91 5.29
C SER A 224 -9.62 -13.76 6.25
N GLY A 225 -9.68 -12.53 5.76
CA GLY A 225 -10.06 -11.39 6.62
C GLY A 225 -8.92 -10.89 7.51
N LEU A 226 -7.66 -11.28 7.26
CA LEU A 226 -6.51 -10.84 8.05
C LEU A 226 -6.35 -9.32 7.93
N ILE A 227 -6.16 -8.69 9.08
CA ILE A 227 -5.65 -7.32 9.20
C ILE A 227 -4.26 -7.41 9.83
N PHE A 228 -3.25 -7.01 9.06
CA PHE A 228 -1.88 -6.86 9.50
C PHE A 228 -1.53 -5.36 9.56
N GLY A 229 -1.60 -4.81 10.77
CA GLY A 229 -1.37 -3.41 11.09
C GLY A 229 -2.67 -2.70 11.47
N THR A 230 -2.87 -1.47 10.99
CA THR A 230 -4.11 -0.72 11.29
C THR A 230 -5.33 -1.29 10.59
N ASP A 231 -6.47 -1.32 11.27
CA ASP A 231 -7.75 -1.64 10.64
C ASP A 231 -8.41 -0.46 9.92
N GLY A 232 -7.94 0.77 10.15
CA GLY A 232 -8.41 1.98 9.49
C GLY A 232 -9.72 2.53 10.08
N ASP A 233 -10.17 2.06 11.24
CA ASP A 233 -11.49 2.43 11.78
C ASP A 233 -11.57 3.86 12.36
N GLY A 234 -10.44 4.59 12.37
CA GLY A 234 -10.33 5.95 12.90
C GLY A 234 -10.14 6.02 14.42
N GLN A 235 -9.95 4.88 15.09
CA GLN A 235 -9.70 4.80 16.52
C GLN A 235 -8.34 4.16 16.81
N ASN A 236 -7.41 4.99 17.28
CA ASN A 236 -6.08 4.56 17.73
C ASN A 236 -5.25 3.87 16.64
N ASP A 237 -5.46 4.15 15.36
CA ASP A 237 -4.67 3.60 14.26
C ASP A 237 -3.14 3.76 14.46
N PRO A 238 -2.62 4.87 15.02
CA PRO A 238 -1.21 4.96 15.39
C PRO A 238 -0.72 3.81 16.30
N ALA A 239 -1.56 3.31 17.21
CA ALA A 239 -1.21 2.23 18.13
C ALA A 239 -1.02 0.88 17.43
N GLU A 240 -1.57 0.74 16.22
CA GLU A 240 -1.72 -0.53 15.52
C GLU A 240 -0.55 -0.85 14.59
N PHE A 241 0.46 0.02 14.53
CA PHE A 241 1.59 -0.14 13.61
C PHE A 241 2.46 -1.35 13.93
N ASN A 242 2.62 -2.26 12.97
CA ASN A 242 3.64 -3.28 13.08
C ASN A 242 4.98 -2.80 12.51
N ILE A 243 6.07 -3.36 13.04
CA ILE A 243 7.40 -3.26 12.45
C ILE A 243 7.87 -4.67 12.13
N SER A 244 8.29 -4.92 10.90
CA SER A 244 8.77 -6.22 10.44
C SER A 244 10.18 -6.12 9.88
N MET A 245 11.16 -6.71 10.56
CA MET A 245 12.57 -6.64 10.26
C MET A 245 13.14 -8.02 9.97
N GLY A 246 13.86 -8.16 8.85
CA GLY A 246 14.72 -9.31 8.60
C GLY A 246 13.98 -10.63 8.34
N MET A 247 12.70 -10.57 7.97
CA MET A 247 11.90 -11.75 7.61
C MET A 247 12.20 -12.22 6.19
N GLY A 248 12.23 -13.54 5.96
CA GLY A 248 12.33 -14.06 4.59
C GLY A 248 11.16 -13.61 3.73
N LEU A 249 9.93 -13.79 4.23
CA LEU A 249 8.69 -13.30 3.65
C LEU A 249 7.81 -12.74 4.76
N ALA A 250 7.79 -11.43 4.95
CA ALA A 250 7.11 -10.83 6.12
C ALA A 250 5.62 -11.23 6.20
N VAL A 251 4.89 -11.07 5.11
CA VAL A 251 3.49 -11.52 4.97
C VAL A 251 3.43 -12.60 3.90
N ASN A 252 3.21 -13.86 4.28
CA ASN A 252 3.30 -15.02 3.36
C ASN A 252 1.99 -15.82 3.30
N LEU A 253 1.22 -15.67 2.22
CA LEU A 253 -0.19 -16.01 2.21
C LEU A 253 -0.64 -16.86 1.00
N ASP A 254 -1.74 -17.57 1.20
CA ASP A 254 -2.62 -18.10 0.16
C ASP A 254 -4.08 -17.85 0.62
N THR A 255 -4.41 -16.57 0.85
CA THR A 255 -5.63 -16.14 1.56
C THR A 255 -6.26 -14.87 0.97
N PRO A 256 -7.61 -14.81 0.84
CA PRO A 256 -8.32 -13.63 0.36
C PRO A 256 -8.76 -12.68 1.49
N ASN A 257 -9.24 -11.49 1.10
CA ASN A 257 -9.78 -10.43 1.96
C ASN A 257 -8.76 -9.97 3.00
N ILE A 258 -7.65 -9.39 2.54
CA ILE A 258 -6.50 -9.07 3.41
C ILE A 258 -6.28 -7.56 3.41
N LYS A 259 -6.05 -6.97 4.59
CA LYS A 259 -5.59 -5.58 4.75
C LYS A 259 -4.19 -5.59 5.36
N VAL A 260 -3.24 -4.97 4.66
CA VAL A 260 -1.88 -4.71 5.13
C VAL A 260 -1.69 -3.20 5.13
N ALA A 261 -1.84 -2.57 6.29
CA ALA A 261 -1.88 -1.10 6.40
C ALA A 261 -1.15 -0.63 7.66
N GLY A 262 -0.48 0.52 7.61
CA GLY A 262 0.18 1.13 8.78
C GLY A 262 1.41 0.38 9.27
N ASN A 263 2.21 -0.24 8.39
CA ASN A 263 3.37 -1.04 8.80
C ASN A 263 4.71 -0.47 8.32
N PHE A 264 5.77 -0.77 9.06
CA PHE A 264 7.16 -0.62 8.61
C PHE A 264 7.75 -1.98 8.24
N PHE A 265 8.30 -2.10 7.03
CA PHE A 265 9.00 -3.31 6.58
C PHE A 265 10.47 -2.98 6.35
N ASN A 266 11.39 -3.63 7.06
CA ASN A 266 12.84 -3.39 6.98
C ASN A 266 13.24 -1.90 7.19
N VAL A 267 12.44 -1.18 7.98
CA VAL A 267 12.64 0.20 8.41
C VAL A 267 12.64 0.22 9.93
N PHE A 268 13.69 0.77 10.53
CA PHE A 268 13.79 0.88 11.98
C PHE A 268 12.76 1.88 12.54
N PRO A 269 12.45 1.84 13.85
CA PRO A 269 11.43 2.71 14.46
C PRO A 269 11.61 4.21 14.21
N ASN A 270 12.83 4.69 13.94
CA ASN A 270 13.04 6.10 13.59
C ASN A 270 12.48 6.50 12.21
N GLY A 271 12.15 5.55 11.35
CA GLY A 271 11.52 5.74 10.04
C GLY A 271 12.45 6.19 8.90
N THR A 272 13.73 6.49 9.19
CA THR A 272 14.71 6.96 8.19
C THR A 272 15.93 6.07 8.08
N ASN A 273 16.15 5.17 9.03
CA ASN A 273 17.18 4.14 8.97
C ASN A 273 16.57 2.84 8.46
N PHE A 274 17.24 2.24 7.50
CA PHE A 274 16.84 0.98 6.89
C PHE A 274 17.68 -0.18 7.42
N LEU A 275 17.14 -1.38 7.30
CA LEU A 275 17.90 -2.60 7.52
C LEU A 275 19.08 -2.67 6.55
N ASP A 276 20.29 -2.85 7.08
CA ASP A 276 21.44 -3.19 6.25
C ASP A 276 21.42 -4.68 5.92
N LEU A 277 21.05 -5.03 4.69
CA LEU A 277 20.95 -6.42 4.23
C LEU A 277 22.26 -7.19 4.41
N SER A 278 23.42 -6.52 4.40
CA SER A 278 24.72 -7.18 4.59
C SER A 278 24.94 -7.69 6.02
N THR A 279 24.12 -7.24 6.97
CA THR A 279 24.15 -7.66 8.38
C THR A 279 23.28 -8.89 8.65
N ILE A 280 22.44 -9.29 7.70
CA ILE A 280 21.63 -10.50 7.79
C ILE A 280 22.30 -11.63 7.01
N THR A 281 22.57 -12.73 7.69
CA THR A 281 22.97 -13.98 7.03
C THR A 281 21.72 -14.78 6.70
N LEU A 282 21.25 -14.69 5.45
CA LEU A 282 20.25 -15.60 4.90
C LEU A 282 20.97 -16.86 4.40
N PHE A 283 20.64 -18.03 4.94
CA PHE A 283 21.42 -19.24 4.69
C PHE A 283 20.99 -20.04 3.45
N ASP A 284 19.83 -19.75 2.82
CA ASP A 284 19.22 -20.68 1.86
C ASP A 284 18.71 -20.07 0.53
N GLY A 285 19.25 -18.93 0.06
CA GLY A 285 18.83 -18.38 -1.25
C GLY A 285 17.34 -17.97 -1.33
N GLY A 286 16.59 -18.07 -0.22
CA GLY A 286 15.30 -17.42 -0.04
C GLY A 286 15.53 -15.93 0.13
N GLY A 287 14.83 -15.13 -0.66
CA GLY A 287 14.94 -13.69 -0.59
C GLY A 287 14.39 -13.10 0.71
N LEU A 288 14.68 -11.82 0.97
CA LEU A 288 13.89 -10.96 1.86
C LEU A 288 12.85 -10.27 0.99
N GLU A 289 11.58 -10.64 1.13
CA GLU A 289 10.45 -10.03 0.42
C GLU A 289 9.37 -9.59 1.44
N ALA A 290 8.64 -8.53 1.11
CA ALA A 290 7.66 -7.95 2.03
C ALA A 290 6.35 -8.75 2.02
N ILE A 291 5.81 -9.06 0.85
CA ILE A 291 4.48 -9.67 0.73
C ILE A 291 4.49 -10.73 -0.37
N GLN A 292 4.08 -11.95 -0.05
CA GLN A 292 3.68 -12.94 -1.04
C GLN A 292 2.25 -13.38 -0.78
N ASN A 293 1.42 -13.46 -1.83
CA ASN A 293 0.08 -14.03 -1.71
C ASN A 293 -0.36 -14.79 -2.97
N SER A 294 -0.70 -16.08 -2.83
CA SER A 294 -1.15 -16.93 -3.94
C SER A 294 -2.67 -16.90 -4.19
N ALA A 295 -3.45 -16.25 -3.32
CA ALA A 295 -4.89 -16.05 -3.48
C ALA A 295 -5.34 -14.66 -3.03
N ALA A 296 -4.68 -13.65 -3.62
CA ALA A 296 -4.88 -12.24 -3.30
C ALA A 296 -6.18 -11.65 -3.90
N ASP A 297 -7.32 -12.22 -3.55
CA ASP A 297 -8.62 -11.64 -3.87
C ASP A 297 -9.01 -10.61 -2.81
N ASN A 298 -9.39 -9.40 -3.22
CA ASN A 298 -9.77 -8.28 -2.35
C ASN A 298 -8.67 -7.94 -1.33
N MET A 299 -7.46 -7.68 -1.81
CA MET A 299 -6.33 -7.30 -0.95
C MET A 299 -6.10 -5.79 -0.97
N ILE A 300 -5.97 -5.18 0.20
CA ILE A 300 -5.60 -3.77 0.40
C ILE A 300 -4.18 -3.73 0.97
N ILE A 301 -3.30 -2.99 0.31
CA ILE A 301 -1.94 -2.70 0.76
C ILE A 301 -1.80 -1.18 0.82
N GLY A 302 -1.82 -0.64 2.03
CA GLY A 302 -1.85 0.79 2.28
C GLY A 302 -3.27 1.28 2.56
N THR A 303 -3.60 2.48 2.07
CA THR A 303 -4.91 3.08 2.30
C THR A 303 -6.01 2.51 1.40
N ASP A 304 -7.22 2.36 1.92
CA ASP A 304 -8.40 2.02 1.11
C ASP A 304 -9.12 3.26 0.55
N GLY A 305 -8.83 4.46 1.08
CA GLY A 305 -9.30 5.74 0.56
C GLY A 305 -10.73 6.07 0.99
N ASP A 306 -11.23 5.50 2.09
CA ASP A 306 -12.62 5.66 2.51
C ASP A 306 -12.91 6.99 3.24
N GLY A 307 -11.88 7.79 3.49
CA GLY A 307 -11.95 9.09 4.17
C GLY A 307 -11.74 9.01 5.68
N VAL A 308 -11.49 7.81 6.21
CA VAL A 308 -11.24 7.54 7.62
C VAL A 308 -9.81 7.03 7.76
N SER A 309 -9.00 7.72 8.57
CA SER A 309 -7.64 7.28 8.93
C SER A 309 -6.63 7.08 7.79
N ASP A 310 -6.97 7.35 6.53
CA ASP A 310 -6.12 7.12 5.34
C ASP A 310 -4.65 7.58 5.47
N ALA A 311 -4.41 8.63 6.26
CA ALA A 311 -3.07 9.13 6.53
C ALA A 311 -2.17 8.12 7.28
N ASN A 312 -2.75 7.27 8.13
CA ASN A 312 -2.07 6.27 8.96
C ASN A 312 -2.04 4.86 8.35
N GLU A 313 -2.79 4.62 7.28
CA GLU A 313 -2.86 3.30 6.64
C GLU A 313 -1.67 3.00 5.72
N ARG A 314 -0.87 4.00 5.40
CA ARG A 314 0.35 3.88 4.58
C ARG A 314 1.31 2.83 5.16
N ASN A 315 1.91 2.01 4.29
CA ASN A 315 3.09 1.22 4.68
C ASN A 315 4.37 1.93 4.23
N ILE A 316 5.45 1.72 4.98
CA ILE A 316 6.81 2.19 4.67
C ILE A 316 7.69 0.96 4.39
N PHE A 317 8.09 0.79 3.14
CA PHE A 317 8.88 -0.35 2.68
C PHE A 317 10.35 0.03 2.48
N GLY A 318 11.20 -0.57 3.31
CA GLY A 318 12.65 -0.57 3.23
C GLY A 318 13.19 -1.64 2.26
N PRO A 319 14.49 -1.99 2.35
CA PRO A 319 15.13 -2.85 1.35
C PRO A 319 14.60 -4.28 1.37
N VAL A 320 14.60 -4.89 0.19
CA VAL A 320 14.32 -6.30 -0.06
C VAL A 320 15.55 -6.93 -0.70
N PHE A 321 15.79 -8.21 -0.40
CA PHE A 321 16.78 -9.06 -1.06
C PHE A 321 16.02 -10.06 -1.91
N SER A 322 15.32 -9.55 -2.91
CA SER A 322 14.46 -10.29 -3.82
C SER A 322 14.37 -9.50 -5.12
N ASP A 323 13.91 -10.15 -6.18
CA ASP A 323 13.57 -9.49 -7.43
C ASP A 323 12.30 -8.64 -7.33
N THR A 324 11.51 -8.78 -6.26
CA THR A 324 10.25 -8.03 -6.08
C THR A 324 9.93 -7.68 -4.63
N PHE A 325 9.16 -6.60 -4.45
CA PHE A 325 8.58 -6.21 -3.16
C PHE A 325 7.36 -7.06 -2.80
N ALA A 326 6.50 -7.33 -3.78
CA ALA A 326 5.26 -8.05 -3.58
C ALA A 326 4.95 -9.03 -4.72
N ARG A 327 4.93 -10.31 -4.41
CA ARG A 327 4.69 -11.40 -5.35
C ARG A 327 3.29 -11.96 -5.21
N PHE A 328 2.59 -12.01 -6.33
CA PHE A 328 1.31 -12.67 -6.48
C PHE A 328 1.48 -13.88 -7.41
N SER A 329 1.69 -15.04 -6.79
CA SER A 329 1.89 -16.34 -7.46
C SER A 329 0.58 -17.03 -7.86
N GLY A 330 -0.55 -16.34 -7.72
CA GLY A 330 -1.83 -16.67 -8.34
C GLY A 330 -2.48 -15.41 -8.92
N ALA A 331 -3.64 -15.54 -9.55
CA ALA A 331 -4.40 -14.38 -10.00
C ALA A 331 -4.77 -13.48 -8.80
N ALA A 332 -4.32 -12.23 -8.82
CA ALA A 332 -4.57 -11.24 -7.79
C ALA A 332 -5.73 -10.35 -8.22
N THR A 333 -6.94 -10.60 -7.73
CA THR A 333 -8.13 -9.86 -8.15
C THR A 333 -8.56 -8.81 -7.13
N ASN A 334 -8.96 -7.64 -7.62
CA ASN A 334 -9.39 -6.51 -6.81
C ASN A 334 -8.35 -6.08 -5.77
N VAL A 335 -7.09 -5.92 -6.19
CA VAL A 335 -6.01 -5.46 -5.31
C VAL A 335 -5.88 -3.95 -5.35
N THR A 336 -5.80 -3.32 -4.17
CA THR A 336 -5.45 -1.92 -4.00
C THR A 336 -4.04 -1.82 -3.41
N PHE A 337 -3.18 -1.06 -4.08
CA PHE A 337 -1.90 -0.62 -3.54
C PHE A 337 -1.84 0.91 -3.60
N ALA A 338 -2.16 1.56 -2.48
CA ALA A 338 -2.33 3.01 -2.43
C ALA A 338 -1.68 3.62 -1.19
N GLY A 339 -1.16 4.83 -1.37
CA GLY A 339 -0.58 5.65 -0.30
C GLY A 339 0.74 5.17 0.27
N ASN A 340 1.35 4.10 -0.23
CA ASN A 340 2.56 3.52 0.32
C ASN A 340 3.82 4.33 0.00
N TYR A 341 4.82 4.25 0.88
CA TYR A 341 6.18 4.69 0.62
C TYR A 341 7.07 3.48 0.37
N VAL A 342 7.71 3.41 -0.79
CA VAL A 342 8.59 2.30 -1.19
C VAL A 342 9.95 2.85 -1.53
N GLY A 343 11.01 2.31 -0.92
CA GLY A 343 12.36 2.77 -1.21
C GLY A 343 12.76 4.08 -0.53
N VAL A 344 11.88 4.62 0.33
CA VAL A 344 12.03 5.92 0.98
C VAL A 344 11.44 5.90 2.39
N GLY A 345 12.05 6.68 3.29
CA GLY A 345 11.66 6.77 4.69
C GLY A 345 10.47 7.70 4.91
N ILE A 346 10.05 7.81 6.18
CA ILE A 346 8.88 8.60 6.60
C ILE A 346 8.94 10.08 6.23
N ASP A 347 10.13 10.62 6.01
CA ASP A 347 10.35 12.01 5.59
C ASP A 347 10.10 12.24 4.09
N GLY A 348 9.87 11.18 3.32
CA GLY A 348 9.72 11.21 1.86
C GLY A 348 11.00 11.58 1.12
N GLN A 349 12.16 11.58 1.79
CA GLN A 349 13.45 12.03 1.23
C GLN A 349 14.60 11.05 1.48
N SER A 350 14.67 10.47 2.68
CA SER A 350 15.68 9.49 3.06
C SER A 350 15.46 8.22 2.24
N ALA A 351 16.17 8.08 1.11
CA ALA A 351 16.05 6.94 0.24
C ALA A 351 17.00 5.81 0.65
N ILE A 352 16.61 4.57 0.37
CA ILE A 352 17.49 3.41 0.58
C ILE A 352 18.77 3.61 -0.25
N PRO A 353 19.97 3.48 0.36
CA PRO A 353 21.22 3.50 -0.37
C PRO A 353 21.22 2.46 -1.49
N ARG A 354 21.61 2.85 -2.70
CA ARG A 354 21.61 1.94 -3.84
C ARG A 354 22.45 0.68 -3.63
N SER A 355 23.50 0.76 -2.82
CA SER A 355 24.34 -0.37 -2.42
C SER A 355 23.61 -1.43 -1.59
N GLN A 356 22.42 -1.12 -1.07
CA GLN A 356 21.58 -2.01 -0.27
C GLN A 356 20.34 -2.49 -1.05
N LEU A 357 20.28 -2.21 -2.36
CA LEU A 357 19.23 -2.69 -3.25
C LEU A 357 19.84 -3.62 -4.29
N GLU A 358 19.13 -4.70 -4.60
CA GLU A 358 19.40 -5.46 -5.82
C GLU A 358 19.24 -4.56 -7.06
N ASN A 359 19.94 -4.90 -8.13
CA ASN A 359 19.99 -4.05 -9.31
C ASN A 359 18.68 -4.00 -10.10
N ASN A 360 17.78 -4.96 -9.88
CA ASN A 360 16.56 -5.19 -10.64
C ASN A 360 15.39 -5.53 -9.72
N ILE A 361 14.93 -4.56 -8.94
CA ILE A 361 13.77 -4.78 -8.06
C ILE A 361 12.51 -4.25 -8.72
N THR A 362 11.53 -5.13 -8.85
CA THR A 362 10.20 -4.87 -9.37
C THR A 362 9.22 -4.59 -8.22
N LEU A 363 8.26 -3.69 -8.43
CA LEU A 363 7.23 -3.42 -7.42
C LEU A 363 6.32 -4.65 -7.18
N PHE A 364 5.79 -5.23 -8.27
CA PHE A 364 4.99 -6.46 -8.20
C PHE A 364 5.40 -7.51 -9.22
N SER A 365 5.32 -8.78 -8.84
CA SER A 365 5.26 -9.91 -9.77
C SER A 365 3.83 -10.46 -9.77
N ILE A 366 3.11 -10.35 -10.89
CA ILE A 366 1.66 -10.72 -10.97
C ILE A 366 1.38 -11.79 -12.02
N GLN A 367 0.29 -12.53 -11.86
CA GLN A 367 -0.17 -13.47 -12.89
C GLN A 367 -1.23 -12.87 -13.81
N LYS A 368 -1.52 -13.56 -14.91
CA LYS A 368 -2.71 -13.31 -15.73
C LYS A 368 -4.00 -13.28 -14.89
N GLN A 369 -5.05 -12.66 -15.42
CA GLN A 369 -6.37 -12.46 -14.77
C GLN A 369 -6.33 -11.58 -13.51
N SER A 370 -5.14 -11.15 -13.07
CA SER A 370 -5.00 -10.17 -12.01
C SER A 370 -5.60 -8.83 -12.40
N ASN A 371 -6.12 -8.11 -11.42
CA ASN A 371 -6.55 -6.74 -11.60
C ASN A 371 -6.19 -5.90 -10.37
N ILE A 372 -5.35 -4.89 -10.59
CA ILE A 372 -4.64 -4.17 -9.52
C ILE A 372 -4.73 -2.66 -9.77
N ARG A 373 -5.10 -1.92 -8.73
CA ARG A 373 -4.99 -0.46 -8.67
C ARG A 373 -3.72 -0.09 -7.92
N VAL A 374 -2.89 0.73 -8.55
CA VAL A 374 -1.67 1.31 -8.00
C VAL A 374 -1.83 2.82 -7.98
N GLY A 375 -2.01 3.37 -6.78
CA GLY A 375 -2.22 4.79 -6.52
C GLY A 375 -3.69 5.19 -6.47
N SER A 376 -3.98 6.46 -6.73
CA SER A 376 -5.30 7.05 -6.47
C SER A 376 -6.40 6.55 -7.40
N ASN A 377 -7.60 6.38 -6.84
CA ASN A 377 -8.80 6.08 -7.62
C ASN A 377 -9.45 7.37 -8.16
N PHE A 378 -9.08 8.56 -7.65
CA PHE A 378 -9.62 9.88 -7.97
C PHE A 378 -11.13 10.03 -7.77
N ASP A 379 -11.66 9.47 -6.68
CA ASP A 379 -13.04 9.61 -6.26
C ASP A 379 -13.33 10.85 -5.40
N ARG A 380 -12.30 11.68 -5.18
CA ARG A 380 -12.32 12.93 -4.39
C ARG A 380 -12.33 12.69 -2.89
N VAL A 381 -12.20 11.44 -2.45
CA VAL A 381 -11.96 11.09 -1.06
C VAL A 381 -10.50 10.67 -0.95
N SER A 382 -9.74 11.41 -0.15
CA SER A 382 -8.34 11.08 0.13
C SER A 382 -7.39 10.90 -1.06
N ASP A 383 -7.76 11.34 -2.28
CA ASP A 383 -6.92 11.27 -3.49
C ASP A 383 -5.44 11.71 -3.26
N ALA A 384 -5.23 12.74 -2.43
CA ALA A 384 -3.90 13.26 -2.10
C ALA A 384 -3.06 12.30 -1.22
N LEU A 385 -3.70 11.38 -0.51
CA LEU A 385 -3.10 10.37 0.35
C LEU A 385 -2.96 9.02 -0.34
N GLU A 386 -3.79 8.72 -1.33
CA GLU A 386 -3.76 7.45 -2.08
C GLU A 386 -2.59 7.32 -3.06
N GLY A 387 -1.96 8.42 -3.45
CA GLY A 387 -0.76 8.39 -4.31
C GLY A 387 0.43 7.73 -3.60
N ASN A 388 1.03 6.72 -4.21
CA ASN A 388 2.26 6.12 -3.68
C ASN A 388 3.47 7.01 -3.95
N LEU A 389 4.47 6.99 -3.05
CA LEU A 389 5.80 7.54 -3.28
C LEU A 389 6.79 6.37 -3.41
N ILE A 390 7.34 6.16 -4.61
CA ILE A 390 8.13 4.97 -4.91
C ILE A 390 9.48 5.40 -5.46
N ALA A 391 10.57 4.94 -4.85
CA ALA A 391 11.91 5.36 -5.17
C ALA A 391 12.86 4.20 -5.50
N ASN A 392 13.81 4.46 -6.40
CA ASN A 392 14.97 3.60 -6.67
C ASN A 392 14.68 2.18 -7.18
N LEU A 393 13.50 1.90 -7.77
CA LEU A 393 13.17 0.59 -8.36
C LEU A 393 13.61 0.49 -9.84
N GLY A 394 13.49 -0.72 -10.40
CA GLY A 394 13.83 -1.03 -11.79
C GLY A 394 15.32 -1.29 -12.03
N CYS A 395 15.69 -1.47 -13.31
CA CYS A 395 17.04 -1.83 -13.75
C CYS A 395 17.96 -0.61 -13.74
N GLN A 396 18.43 -0.24 -12.56
CA GLN A 396 19.28 0.93 -12.39
C GLN A 396 20.68 0.67 -12.96
N MET A 397 21.08 1.43 -13.98
CA MET A 397 22.43 1.43 -14.58
C MET A 397 22.83 0.13 -15.32
N GLU A 398 21.88 -0.76 -15.61
CA GLU A 398 22.07 -1.96 -16.41
C GLU A 398 20.93 -2.16 -17.41
N SER A 399 21.15 -2.93 -18.47
CA SER A 399 20.10 -3.24 -19.43
C SER A 399 19.04 -4.10 -18.78
N CYS A 400 17.76 -3.73 -18.90
CA CYS A 400 16.68 -4.65 -18.54
C CYS A 400 16.64 -5.82 -19.51
N ASP A 401 16.62 -7.04 -18.98
CA ASP A 401 16.10 -8.20 -19.68
C ASP A 401 14.57 -8.06 -19.78
N THR A 402 14.10 -7.11 -20.58
CA THR A 402 12.68 -6.98 -20.88
C THR A 402 12.24 -8.27 -21.56
N PRO A 403 11.12 -8.88 -21.15
CA PRO A 403 10.06 -8.36 -20.26
C PRO A 403 10.11 -8.83 -18.79
N VAL A 404 11.18 -9.50 -18.35
CA VAL A 404 11.27 -10.18 -17.05
C VAL A 404 11.36 -9.22 -15.86
N ARG A 405 11.97 -8.04 -16.01
CA ARG A 405 12.41 -7.19 -14.87
C ARG A 405 11.93 -5.73 -14.94
N ALA A 406 10.63 -5.52 -15.14
CA ALA A 406 10.02 -4.19 -15.24
C ALA A 406 9.56 -3.61 -13.90
N PHE A 407 9.08 -2.35 -13.89
CA PHE A 407 8.56 -1.72 -12.66
C PHE A 407 7.34 -2.48 -12.09
N VAL A 408 6.43 -2.90 -12.96
CA VAL A 408 5.48 -3.98 -12.68
C VAL A 408 5.86 -5.14 -13.58
N GLY A 409 6.18 -6.28 -12.99
CA GLY A 409 6.61 -7.49 -13.66
C GLY A 409 5.53 -8.57 -13.60
N LEU A 410 5.78 -9.64 -14.34
CA LEU A 410 4.87 -10.78 -14.42
C LEU A 410 5.58 -12.03 -13.94
N HIS A 411 4.83 -12.89 -13.30
CA HIS A 411 5.35 -14.14 -12.78
C HIS A 411 5.79 -15.05 -13.94
N ASP A 412 6.93 -15.72 -13.80
CA ASP A 412 7.57 -16.54 -14.84
C ASP A 412 6.71 -17.73 -15.33
N SER A 413 5.62 -18.04 -14.64
CA SER A 413 4.68 -19.10 -15.02
C SER A 413 3.56 -18.65 -15.98
N ASN A 414 3.53 -17.38 -16.40
CA ASN A 414 2.57 -16.90 -17.39
C ASN A 414 2.92 -17.40 -18.80
N ASN A 415 2.25 -18.46 -19.26
CA ASN A 415 2.62 -19.20 -20.47
C ASN A 415 1.56 -19.18 -21.59
N ASP A 416 0.57 -18.27 -21.60
CA ASP A 416 -0.50 -18.28 -22.60
C ASP A 416 -0.69 -16.99 -23.40
N ASP A 417 -0.75 -17.16 -24.73
CA ASP A 417 -0.80 -16.14 -25.78
C ASP A 417 -2.16 -15.39 -25.89
N ALA A 418 -3.07 -15.54 -24.93
CA ALA A 418 -4.44 -15.04 -25.03
C ALA A 418 -4.64 -13.71 -24.27
N GLY A 419 -4.65 -12.60 -24.99
CA GLY A 419 -4.84 -11.25 -24.42
C GLY A 419 -6.17 -10.99 -23.69
N ALA A 420 -7.14 -11.90 -23.79
CA ALA A 420 -8.39 -11.85 -23.04
C ALA A 420 -8.16 -12.06 -21.52
N ASP A 421 -7.19 -12.90 -21.17
CA ASP A 421 -6.83 -13.23 -19.78
C ASP A 421 -5.71 -12.34 -19.23
N ALA A 422 -5.26 -11.33 -19.97
CA ALA A 422 -4.16 -10.48 -19.54
C ALA A 422 -4.48 -9.70 -18.25
N ALA A 423 -3.48 -9.60 -17.37
CA ALA A 423 -3.57 -8.83 -16.13
C ALA A 423 -3.90 -7.36 -16.42
N ARG A 424 -4.76 -6.73 -15.61
CA ARG A 424 -5.21 -5.34 -15.79
C ARG A 424 -4.66 -4.46 -14.68
N ILE A 425 -3.87 -3.46 -15.07
CA ILE A 425 -3.23 -2.54 -14.12
C ILE A 425 -3.83 -1.15 -14.32
N VAL A 426 -4.24 -0.54 -13.21
CA VAL A 426 -4.55 0.90 -13.13
C VAL A 426 -3.39 1.55 -12.40
N LEU A 427 -2.72 2.52 -13.03
CA LEU A 427 -1.57 3.20 -12.44
C LEU A 427 -1.78 4.71 -12.53
N ARG A 428 -2.23 5.34 -11.44
CA ARG A 428 -2.55 6.77 -11.44
C ARG A 428 -2.19 7.45 -10.12
N GLY A 429 -1.81 8.72 -10.17
CA GLY A 429 -1.54 9.53 -8.96
C GLY A 429 -0.27 9.20 -8.19
N ASN A 430 0.59 8.32 -8.70
CA ASN A 430 1.84 7.93 -8.04
C ASN A 430 2.96 8.93 -8.33
N THR A 431 3.80 9.21 -7.33
CA THR A 431 5.07 9.92 -7.49
C THR A 431 6.20 8.91 -7.55
N LEU A 432 6.88 8.81 -8.68
CA LEU A 432 8.03 7.93 -8.85
C LEU A 432 9.33 8.75 -8.86
N VAL A 433 10.31 8.37 -8.05
CA VAL A 433 11.58 9.08 -7.90
C VAL A 433 12.75 8.16 -8.22
N ASN A 434 13.56 8.51 -9.20
CA ASN A 434 14.73 7.76 -9.61
C ASN A 434 14.43 6.28 -9.89
N ASN A 435 13.32 5.97 -10.55
CA ASN A 435 13.02 4.61 -11.01
C ASN A 435 13.55 4.43 -12.44
N ALA A 436 14.08 3.26 -12.78
CA ALA A 436 14.82 3.03 -14.03
C ALA A 436 14.31 1.82 -14.84
N SER A 437 13.00 1.65 -14.95
CA SER A 437 12.37 0.69 -15.86
C SER A 437 11.04 1.22 -16.38
N ALA A 438 10.64 0.79 -17.58
CA ALA A 438 9.28 0.96 -18.05
C ALA A 438 8.28 0.19 -17.16
N VAL A 439 7.05 0.68 -17.09
CA VAL A 439 5.91 -0.14 -16.62
C VAL A 439 5.48 -1.01 -17.79
N LEU A 440 5.71 -2.32 -17.66
CA LEU A 440 5.21 -3.26 -18.65
C LEU A 440 3.74 -3.48 -18.41
N MET A 441 2.96 -3.12 -19.43
CA MET A 441 1.54 -3.38 -19.51
C MET A 441 1.28 -4.56 -20.45
N GLN A 442 2.20 -5.51 -20.57
CA GLN A 442 2.03 -6.70 -21.43
C GLN A 442 2.78 -7.91 -20.85
N ASP A 443 2.34 -9.10 -21.26
CA ASP A 443 3.02 -10.35 -20.93
C ASP A 443 4.31 -10.57 -21.70
N GLN A 444 5.19 -11.38 -21.13
CA GLN A 444 6.45 -11.76 -21.75
C GLN A 444 6.25 -12.43 -23.11
N ASN A 445 5.16 -13.18 -23.23
CA ASN A 445 4.79 -13.93 -24.43
C ASN A 445 3.65 -13.27 -25.22
N VAL A 446 3.06 -12.18 -24.73
CA VAL A 446 1.90 -11.52 -25.34
C VAL A 446 2.31 -10.21 -25.98
N THR A 447 2.03 -10.04 -27.27
CA THR A 447 2.28 -8.76 -27.96
C THR A 447 1.41 -7.63 -27.39
N ILE A 448 1.87 -6.38 -27.49
CA ILE A 448 1.12 -5.18 -27.06
C ILE A 448 -0.27 -5.18 -27.69
N ALA A 449 -0.34 -5.48 -28.99
CA ALA A 449 -1.59 -5.55 -29.73
C ALA A 449 -2.56 -6.59 -29.16
N THR A 450 -2.04 -7.76 -28.79
CA THR A 450 -2.84 -8.82 -28.17
C THR A 450 -3.32 -8.39 -26.78
N TYR A 451 -2.46 -7.81 -25.95
CA TYR A 451 -2.82 -7.34 -24.60
C TYR A 451 -3.97 -6.33 -24.60
N TYR A 452 -3.92 -5.37 -25.53
CA TYR A 452 -4.91 -4.30 -25.65
C TYR A 452 -6.10 -4.64 -26.56
N SER A 453 -6.15 -5.85 -27.15
CA SER A 453 -7.23 -6.26 -28.08
C SER A 453 -8.64 -6.19 -27.49
N ALA A 454 -8.77 -6.31 -26.16
CA ALA A 454 -10.04 -6.16 -25.45
C ALA A 454 -10.31 -4.72 -24.97
N VAL A 455 -9.31 -3.83 -25.04
CA VAL A 455 -9.33 -2.47 -24.49
C VAL A 455 -9.51 -1.41 -25.57
N LEU A 456 -8.87 -1.60 -26.73
CA LEU A 456 -8.86 -0.66 -27.85
C LEU A 456 -9.75 -1.13 -29.01
N ALA A 457 -10.20 -0.19 -29.83
CA ALA A 457 -10.96 -0.48 -31.05
C ALA A 457 -10.07 -1.08 -32.17
N ASP A 458 -8.81 -0.61 -32.29
CA ASP A 458 -7.78 -1.19 -33.17
C ASP A 458 -6.42 -1.24 -32.46
N SER A 459 -6.17 -2.30 -31.70
CA SER A 459 -4.89 -2.48 -31.02
C SER A 459 -3.73 -2.90 -31.94
N THR A 460 -3.97 -3.16 -33.23
CA THR A 460 -2.93 -3.63 -34.16
C THR A 460 -2.20 -2.47 -34.80
N ASN A 461 -2.92 -1.42 -35.19
CA ASN A 461 -2.35 -0.26 -35.88
C ASN A 461 -2.35 1.01 -35.05
N ASP A 462 -3.18 1.08 -34.00
CA ASP A 462 -3.41 2.30 -33.23
C ASP A 462 -3.44 1.98 -31.72
N PHE A 463 -2.26 1.78 -31.13
CA PHE A 463 -2.11 1.44 -29.70
C PHE A 463 -1.23 2.43 -28.92
N ALA A 464 -0.58 3.38 -29.61
CA ALA A 464 0.40 4.26 -29.01
C ALA A 464 -0.19 5.65 -28.75
N THR A 465 -0.19 6.06 -27.48
CA THR A 465 -0.51 7.44 -27.09
C THR A 465 0.55 8.39 -27.66
N ALA A 466 0.12 9.45 -28.34
CA ALA A 466 1.02 10.50 -28.81
C ALA A 466 0.82 11.79 -28.01
N LEU A 467 1.92 12.41 -27.60
CA LEU A 467 1.94 13.69 -26.91
C LEU A 467 2.74 14.71 -27.74
N SER A 468 2.18 15.90 -27.88
CA SER A 468 2.83 17.02 -28.56
C SER A 468 2.45 18.35 -27.93
N THR A 469 2.98 19.45 -28.46
CA THR A 469 2.56 20.81 -28.10
C THR A 469 1.92 21.49 -29.30
N ASN A 470 1.01 22.42 -29.06
CA ASN A 470 0.57 23.32 -30.12
C ASN A 470 1.73 24.21 -30.61
N ALA A 471 1.56 24.87 -31.76
CA ALA A 471 2.62 25.73 -32.33
C ALA A 471 3.07 26.87 -31.40
N ALA A 472 2.22 27.30 -30.45
CA ALA A 472 2.52 28.33 -29.47
C ALA A 472 3.23 27.81 -28.20
N GLY A 473 3.31 26.49 -28.00
CA GLY A 473 3.82 25.88 -26.78
C GLY A 473 2.97 26.14 -25.53
N THR A 474 1.70 26.51 -25.69
CA THR A 474 0.78 26.84 -24.60
C THR A 474 -0.18 25.70 -24.25
N GLN A 475 -0.31 24.71 -25.12
CA GLN A 475 -1.17 23.56 -24.92
C GLN A 475 -0.41 22.26 -25.13
N LEU A 476 -0.72 21.25 -24.33
CA LEU A 476 -0.43 19.85 -24.61
C LEU A 476 -1.54 19.29 -25.49
N LEU A 477 -1.17 18.58 -26.53
CA LEU A 477 -2.09 17.90 -27.44
C LEU A 477 -1.83 16.40 -27.36
N VAL A 478 -2.84 15.65 -26.96
CA VAL A 478 -2.78 14.20 -26.80
C VAL A 478 -3.67 13.55 -27.83
N THR A 479 -3.10 12.63 -28.62
CA THR A 479 -3.88 11.73 -29.47
C THR A 479 -4.06 10.42 -28.74
N ILE A 480 -5.31 10.02 -28.55
CA ILE A 480 -5.71 8.87 -27.78
C ILE A 480 -6.03 7.72 -28.75
N PRO A 481 -5.40 6.55 -28.60
CA PRO A 481 -5.84 5.34 -29.27
C PRO A 481 -7.33 5.07 -28.98
N PRO A 482 -8.20 4.94 -29.99
CA PRO A 482 -9.64 4.84 -29.77
C PRO A 482 -10.00 3.63 -28.88
N PRO A 483 -10.77 3.82 -27.80
CA PRO A 483 -11.15 2.73 -26.91
C PRO A 483 -12.18 1.79 -27.56
N ASN A 484 -12.22 0.55 -27.09
CA ASN A 484 -13.34 -0.35 -27.33
C ASN A 484 -14.54 0.11 -26.48
N THR A 485 -15.38 0.96 -27.05
CA THR A 485 -16.52 1.60 -26.38
C THR A 485 -17.59 0.64 -25.86
N ASN A 486 -17.58 -0.63 -26.27
CA ASN A 486 -18.45 -1.65 -25.68
C ASN A 486 -18.02 -2.08 -24.27
N LYS A 487 -16.75 -1.83 -23.89
CA LYS A 487 -16.17 -2.19 -22.58
C LYS A 487 -15.66 -0.99 -21.80
N TYR A 488 -15.02 -0.04 -22.49
CA TYR A 488 -14.44 1.15 -21.90
C TYR A 488 -14.99 2.38 -22.62
N SER A 489 -15.94 3.07 -22.00
CA SER A 489 -16.62 4.22 -22.60
C SER A 489 -15.84 5.52 -22.50
N THR A 490 -14.75 5.52 -21.72
CA THR A 490 -14.09 6.75 -21.27
C THR A 490 -12.59 6.60 -21.32
N ALA A 491 -11.91 7.64 -21.80
CA ALA A 491 -10.46 7.78 -21.76
C ALA A 491 -10.09 8.94 -20.84
N ILE A 492 -9.13 8.71 -19.96
CA ILE A 492 -8.63 9.68 -18.98
C ILE A 492 -7.15 9.90 -19.26
N VAL A 493 -6.73 11.15 -19.40
CA VAL A 493 -5.34 11.53 -19.64
C VAL A 493 -4.75 12.10 -18.36
N ASP A 494 -3.76 11.42 -17.80
CA ASP A 494 -2.95 11.91 -16.68
C ASP A 494 -1.63 12.49 -17.19
N PHE A 495 -1.27 13.67 -16.69
CA PHE A 495 -0.01 14.36 -17.00
C PHE A 495 0.96 14.26 -15.83
N TYR A 496 2.22 13.97 -16.14
CA TYR A 496 3.30 13.81 -15.15
C TYR A 496 4.48 14.69 -15.51
N ALA A 497 5.09 15.34 -14.51
CA ALA A 497 6.44 15.87 -14.65
C ALA A 497 7.42 14.70 -14.58
N VAL A 498 8.22 14.51 -15.63
CA VAL A 498 9.19 13.41 -15.73
C VAL A 498 10.36 13.67 -14.77
N ASP A 499 10.77 12.64 -14.03
CA ASP A 499 11.99 12.68 -13.24
C ASP A 499 13.24 12.60 -14.15
N PRO A 500 14.06 13.66 -14.22
CA PRO A 500 15.26 13.66 -15.08
C PRO A 500 16.34 12.67 -14.62
N VAL A 501 16.39 12.31 -13.33
CA VAL A 501 17.41 11.39 -12.80
C VAL A 501 17.08 9.96 -13.22
N GLY A 502 15.86 9.49 -12.96
CA GLY A 502 15.42 8.17 -13.42
C GLY A 502 15.49 8.04 -14.94
N LEU A 503 15.15 9.10 -15.70
CA LEU A 503 15.30 9.12 -17.16
C LEU A 503 16.75 8.91 -17.61
N THR A 504 17.72 9.49 -16.89
CA THR A 504 19.14 9.31 -17.18
C THR A 504 19.61 7.90 -16.84
N ASN A 505 19.09 7.30 -15.76
CA ASN A 505 19.50 6.00 -15.26
C ASN A 505 18.91 4.80 -16.02
N ALA A 506 17.85 5.00 -16.81
CA ALA A 506 17.22 3.98 -17.65
C ALA A 506 17.99 3.71 -18.96
N ILE A 507 19.28 3.38 -18.85
CA ILE A 507 20.21 3.24 -19.97
C ILE A 507 19.85 2.02 -20.86
N GLY A 508 19.75 2.24 -22.17
CA GLY A 508 19.58 1.15 -23.17
C GLY A 508 18.16 0.66 -23.38
N GLN A 509 17.18 1.19 -22.63
CA GLN A 509 15.77 0.88 -22.84
C GLN A 509 15.17 1.82 -23.92
N THR A 510 14.42 1.25 -24.87
CA THR A 510 13.65 2.02 -25.85
C THR A 510 12.23 2.20 -25.33
N ASN A 511 11.61 3.37 -25.52
CA ASN A 511 10.30 3.74 -24.95
C ASN A 511 10.25 3.87 -23.41
N VAL A 512 11.34 4.31 -22.78
CA VAL A 512 11.32 4.59 -21.34
C VAL A 512 10.50 5.84 -21.10
N ILE A 513 9.33 5.68 -20.52
CA ILE A 513 8.69 6.81 -19.88
C ILE A 513 8.72 6.56 -18.40
N VAL A 514 9.80 7.10 -17.83
CA VAL A 514 10.05 7.19 -16.41
C VAL A 514 9.08 8.20 -15.85
N HIS A 515 8.21 7.74 -14.96
CA HIS A 515 7.21 8.58 -14.33
C HIS A 515 7.90 9.54 -13.36
N GLY A 516 7.23 10.64 -13.07
CA GLY A 516 7.60 11.49 -11.96
C GLY A 516 6.37 11.94 -11.22
N THR A 517 6.29 13.22 -10.88
CA THR A 517 5.22 13.72 -10.02
C THR A 517 3.93 13.98 -10.83
N PRO A 518 2.76 13.50 -10.39
CA PRO A 518 1.47 13.82 -11.02
C PRO A 518 1.26 15.33 -11.08
N LEU A 519 0.69 15.82 -12.18
CA LEU A 519 0.40 17.25 -12.38
C LEU A 519 -1.08 17.54 -12.53
N ALA A 520 -1.78 16.81 -13.40
CA ALA A 520 -3.19 17.01 -13.70
C ALA A 520 -3.79 15.79 -14.39
N SER A 521 -5.12 15.71 -14.42
CA SER A 521 -5.88 14.69 -15.13
C SER A 521 -7.05 15.32 -15.89
N VAL A 522 -7.36 14.80 -17.07
CA VAL A 522 -8.45 15.29 -17.94
C VAL A 522 -9.21 14.11 -18.53
N VAL A 523 -10.53 14.19 -18.58
CA VAL A 523 -11.35 13.20 -19.30
C VAL A 523 -11.58 13.69 -20.74
N ASP A 524 -11.42 12.82 -21.72
CA ASP A 524 -11.72 13.10 -23.14
C ASP A 524 -13.16 13.62 -23.31
N GLY A 525 -13.30 14.77 -23.97
CA GLY A 525 -14.58 15.43 -24.20
C GLY A 525 -15.21 16.09 -22.96
N SER A 526 -14.47 16.20 -21.85
CA SER A 526 -14.92 16.93 -20.65
C SER A 526 -14.77 18.45 -20.79
N ALA A 527 -15.24 19.20 -19.79
CA ALA A 527 -15.12 20.66 -19.77
C ALA A 527 -13.66 21.15 -19.62
N ASP A 528 -12.77 20.31 -19.09
CA ASP A 528 -11.34 20.60 -18.95
C ASP A 528 -10.54 20.28 -20.23
N ASP A 529 -11.18 19.57 -21.17
CA ASP A 529 -10.65 19.32 -22.51
C ASP A 529 -10.97 20.51 -23.43
N LEU A 530 -9.91 21.19 -23.89
CA LEU A 530 -10.03 22.31 -24.83
C LEU A 530 -10.35 21.87 -26.25
N ASP A 531 -10.23 20.57 -26.55
CA ASP A 531 -10.83 19.94 -27.72
C ASP A 531 -12.06 19.14 -27.29
N SER A 532 -13.08 19.86 -26.80
CA SER A 532 -14.30 19.27 -26.21
C SER A 532 -15.12 18.32 -27.11
N ALA A 533 -14.69 18.04 -28.34
CA ALA A 533 -15.30 17.03 -29.18
C ALA A 533 -14.85 15.65 -28.73
N ALA A 534 -15.78 14.70 -28.55
CA ALA A 534 -15.43 13.30 -28.29
C ALA A 534 -14.84 12.65 -29.55
N ASN A 535 -13.56 12.92 -29.81
CA ASN A 535 -12.84 12.59 -31.04
C ASN A 535 -11.54 11.81 -30.78
N ASN A 536 -11.36 11.29 -29.56
CA ASN A 536 -10.14 10.62 -29.11
C ASN A 536 -8.91 11.54 -29.16
N SER A 537 -9.08 12.81 -28.82
CA SER A 537 -7.95 13.71 -28.59
C SER A 537 -8.26 14.69 -27.47
N VAL A 538 -7.24 15.01 -26.69
CA VAL A 538 -7.34 15.96 -25.57
C VAL A 538 -6.40 17.13 -25.83
N ALA A 539 -6.91 18.34 -25.67
CA ALA A 539 -6.09 19.55 -25.63
C ALA A 539 -6.11 20.17 -24.23
N PHE A 540 -4.95 20.34 -23.61
CA PHE A 540 -4.85 20.81 -22.23
C PHE A 540 -3.97 22.05 -22.10
N ASP A 541 -4.41 23.04 -21.32
CA ASP A 541 -3.67 24.29 -21.10
C ASP A 541 -2.51 24.07 -20.11
N ILE A 542 -1.28 24.27 -20.58
CA ILE A 542 -0.06 24.14 -19.77
C ILE A 542 -0.07 25.14 -18.60
N SER A 543 -0.83 26.24 -18.70
CA SER A 543 -0.99 27.23 -17.63
C SER A 543 -1.43 26.67 -16.29
N SER A 544 -2.23 25.61 -16.35
CA SER A 544 -2.84 24.98 -15.19
C SER A 544 -1.88 24.08 -14.41
N LEU A 545 -0.76 23.68 -15.03
CA LEU A 545 0.22 22.75 -14.45
C LEU A 545 1.18 23.44 -13.44
N ASN A 546 1.11 24.76 -13.27
CA ASN A 546 1.94 25.54 -12.33
C ASN A 546 3.47 25.27 -12.43
N LEU A 547 3.97 25.00 -13.63
CA LEU A 547 5.38 24.68 -13.86
C LEU A 547 6.27 25.92 -13.69
N THR A 548 7.38 25.78 -12.95
CA THR A 548 8.27 26.91 -12.58
C THR A 548 9.45 27.13 -13.53
N GLY A 549 9.69 26.20 -14.46
CA GLY A 549 10.82 26.23 -15.38
C GLY A 549 10.63 25.25 -16.55
N VAL A 550 11.69 25.05 -17.34
CA VAL A 550 11.68 24.04 -18.39
C VAL A 550 11.44 22.67 -17.77
N THR A 551 10.37 21.99 -18.17
CA THR A 551 9.96 20.72 -17.60
C THR A 551 9.70 19.73 -18.72
N THR A 552 10.18 18.51 -18.54
CA THR A 552 9.83 17.39 -19.41
C THR A 552 8.53 16.79 -18.86
N VAL A 553 7.51 16.70 -19.71
CA VAL A 553 6.18 16.20 -19.35
C VAL A 553 5.86 14.97 -20.17
N ALA A 554 5.20 13.99 -19.55
CA ALA A 554 4.65 12.83 -20.23
C ALA A 554 3.15 12.70 -19.93
N ALA A 555 2.45 11.96 -20.79
CA ALA A 555 1.03 11.69 -20.65
C ALA A 555 0.78 10.18 -20.59
N LEU A 556 -0.24 9.81 -19.83
CA LEU A 556 -0.69 8.44 -19.64
C LEU A 556 -2.19 8.39 -19.86
N VAL A 557 -2.65 7.45 -20.68
CA VAL A 557 -4.09 7.24 -20.88
C VAL A 557 -4.56 6.10 -20.00
N THR A 558 -5.68 6.26 -19.31
CA THR A 558 -6.41 5.19 -18.64
C THR A 558 -7.80 5.05 -19.26
N TYR A 559 -8.11 3.86 -19.75
CA TYR A 559 -9.42 3.51 -20.30
C TYR A 559 -10.30 2.98 -19.19
N SER A 560 -11.47 3.58 -18.99
CA SER A 560 -12.39 3.26 -17.91
C SER A 560 -13.75 2.82 -18.44
N ALA A 561 -14.33 1.83 -17.77
CA ALA A 561 -15.74 1.45 -17.93
C ALA A 561 -16.68 2.44 -17.22
N ASP A 562 -16.14 3.37 -16.43
CA ASP A 562 -16.88 4.42 -15.74
C ASP A 562 -16.79 5.75 -16.48
N ALA A 563 -17.89 6.51 -16.49
CA ALA A 563 -17.99 7.82 -17.14
C ALA A 563 -17.31 8.97 -16.37
N SER A 564 -16.53 8.66 -15.32
CA SER A 564 -15.96 9.66 -14.41
C SER A 564 -14.45 9.48 -14.28
N LEU A 565 -13.79 10.39 -13.56
CA LEU A 565 -12.36 10.26 -13.21
C LEU A 565 -12.09 9.07 -12.27
N VAL A 566 -13.13 8.49 -11.66
CA VAL A 566 -13.01 7.35 -10.76
C VAL A 566 -12.51 6.13 -11.52
N THR A 567 -11.45 5.50 -11.02
CA THR A 567 -10.91 4.26 -11.59
C THR A 567 -10.73 3.21 -10.51
N GLN A 568 -11.23 2.01 -10.77
CA GLN A 568 -11.16 0.87 -9.86
C GLN A 568 -10.46 -0.32 -10.54
N ALA A 569 -9.87 -1.20 -9.73
CA ALA A 569 -9.30 -2.45 -10.21
C ALA A 569 -10.35 -3.25 -11.01
N GLY A 570 -9.95 -3.77 -12.17
CA GLY A 570 -10.80 -4.58 -13.03
C GLY A 570 -11.83 -3.79 -13.87
N ARG A 571 -11.99 -2.49 -13.61
CA ARG A 571 -12.90 -1.60 -14.38
C ARG A 571 -12.18 -0.57 -15.22
N ALA A 572 -10.87 -0.45 -15.05
CA ALA A 572 -10.03 0.41 -15.87
C ALA A 572 -8.70 -0.28 -16.20
N VAL A 573 -8.06 0.21 -17.27
CA VAL A 573 -6.75 -0.27 -17.73
C VAL A 573 -5.93 0.92 -18.18
N THR A 574 -4.75 1.06 -17.61
CA THR A 574 -3.80 2.10 -17.99
C THR A 574 -2.97 1.65 -19.20
N ALA A 575 -2.81 2.56 -20.15
CA ALA A 575 -2.05 2.37 -21.38
C ALA A 575 -0.54 2.50 -21.14
N ILE A 576 0.24 2.37 -22.21
CA ILE A 576 1.64 2.78 -22.20
C ILE A 576 1.68 4.31 -22.26
N PHE A 577 2.63 4.88 -21.54
CA PHE A 577 2.89 6.31 -21.60
C PHE A 577 3.18 6.79 -23.04
N ALA A 578 2.94 8.07 -23.27
CA ALA A 578 3.41 8.77 -24.46
C ALA A 578 4.88 9.19 -24.33
N ASN A 579 5.60 9.23 -25.46
CA ASN A 579 6.93 9.82 -25.51
C ASN A 579 6.91 11.23 -24.91
N PRO A 580 7.87 11.57 -24.03
CA PRO A 580 7.83 12.82 -23.29
C PRO A 580 8.11 14.02 -24.19
N VAL A 581 7.55 15.17 -23.83
CA VAL A 581 7.80 16.45 -24.51
C VAL A 581 8.34 17.47 -23.52
N THR A 582 9.35 18.25 -23.95
CA THR A 582 9.84 19.38 -23.16
C THR A 582 8.92 20.57 -23.35
N VAL A 583 8.30 21.02 -22.27
CA VAL A 583 7.55 22.28 -22.24
C VAL A 583 8.38 23.38 -21.61
N LYS A 584 8.23 24.58 -22.16
CA LYS A 584 8.70 25.80 -21.51
C LYS A 584 7.44 26.54 -21.08
N PRO A 585 7.09 26.57 -19.79
CA PRO A 585 5.92 27.29 -19.35
C PRO A 585 6.10 28.76 -19.72
N VAL A 586 5.41 29.17 -20.79
CA VAL A 586 5.22 30.56 -21.11
C VAL A 586 4.27 31.05 -20.04
N ALA A 587 4.69 32.02 -19.21
CA ALA A 587 3.82 32.58 -18.18
C ALA A 587 2.48 32.92 -18.83
N SER A 588 1.44 32.20 -18.41
CA SER A 588 0.17 32.24 -19.11
C SER A 588 -0.36 33.65 -18.99
N PRO A 589 -0.96 34.23 -20.04
CA PRO A 589 -1.44 35.60 -19.95
C PRO A 589 -2.39 35.72 -18.75
N LEU A 590 -2.19 36.76 -17.93
CA LEU A 590 -3.03 37.02 -16.78
C LEU A 590 -4.50 37.15 -17.22
N ARG A 591 -5.38 36.30 -16.66
CA ARG A 591 -6.82 36.30 -16.93
C ARG A 591 -7.61 36.54 -15.65
N ILE A 592 -8.68 37.34 -15.77
CA ILE A 592 -9.74 37.42 -14.76
C ILE A 592 -10.74 36.30 -15.07
N ARG A 593 -10.82 35.29 -14.19
CA ARG A 593 -11.73 34.13 -14.31
C ARG A 593 -13.15 34.48 -13.90
N SER A 594 -13.30 35.30 -12.86
CA SER A 594 -14.59 35.80 -12.43
C SER A 594 -14.46 37.18 -11.79
N PHE A 595 -15.52 37.95 -11.89
CA PHE A 595 -15.70 39.25 -11.26
C PHE A 595 -17.04 39.26 -10.55
N SER A 596 -17.08 39.80 -9.33
CA SER A 596 -18.32 40.07 -8.62
C SER A 596 -18.28 41.42 -7.91
N TYR A 597 -19.43 42.06 -7.78
CA TYR A 597 -19.63 43.27 -7.00
C TYR A 597 -20.72 43.02 -5.95
N ALA A 598 -20.34 43.03 -4.67
CA ALA A 598 -21.25 42.78 -3.56
C ALA A 598 -20.83 43.57 -2.33
N GLY A 599 -21.80 44.16 -1.61
CA GLY A 599 -21.54 44.88 -0.36
C GLY A 599 -20.55 46.04 -0.48
N GLY A 600 -20.48 46.71 -1.65
CA GLY A 600 -19.54 47.80 -1.90
C GLY A 600 -18.12 47.35 -2.24
N ASN A 601 -17.87 46.06 -2.42
CA ASN A 601 -16.56 45.51 -2.76
C ASN A 601 -16.58 44.85 -4.14
N VAL A 602 -15.42 44.84 -4.80
CA VAL A 602 -15.14 44.07 -6.01
C VAL A 602 -14.24 42.88 -5.67
N THR A 603 -14.63 41.69 -6.09
CA THR A 603 -13.84 40.45 -5.91
C THR A 603 -13.46 39.87 -7.25
N PHE A 604 -12.17 39.57 -7.42
CA PHE A 604 -11.60 38.98 -8.63
C PHE A 604 -11.00 37.60 -8.32
N THR A 605 -11.33 36.63 -9.17
CA THR A 605 -10.58 35.37 -9.25
C THR A 605 -9.70 35.44 -10.48
N LEU A 606 -8.41 35.15 -10.32
CA LEU A 606 -7.38 35.30 -11.34
C LEU A 606 -6.76 33.94 -11.67
N SER A 607 -6.21 33.85 -12.88
CA SER A 607 -5.36 32.73 -13.29
C SER A 607 -4.27 33.22 -14.23
N GLY A 608 -3.12 32.53 -14.26
CA GLY A 608 -1.98 32.95 -15.07
C GLY A 608 -1.31 34.23 -14.55
N GLY A 609 -0.32 34.73 -15.29
CA GLY A 609 0.56 35.82 -14.89
C GLY A 609 1.62 35.36 -13.87
N ARG A 610 2.51 36.29 -13.49
CA ARG A 610 3.39 36.10 -12.33
C ARG A 610 2.99 37.13 -11.28
N PRO A 611 2.65 36.71 -10.04
CA PRO A 611 2.47 37.67 -8.95
C PRO A 611 3.83 38.32 -8.60
N PRO A 612 3.83 39.51 -7.98
CA PRO A 612 2.68 40.23 -7.47
C PRO A 612 1.84 40.91 -8.56
N TYR A 613 0.54 40.94 -8.34
CA TYR A 613 -0.45 41.58 -9.20
C TYR A 613 -0.82 42.96 -8.67
N GLN A 614 -1.24 43.86 -9.55
CA GLN A 614 -1.75 45.18 -9.20
C GLN A 614 -3.15 45.38 -9.79
N LEU A 615 -4.13 45.68 -8.93
CA LEU A 615 -5.44 46.12 -9.37
C LEU A 615 -5.33 47.59 -9.79
N GLN A 616 -5.90 47.90 -10.95
CA GLN A 616 -5.98 49.26 -11.46
C GLN A 616 -7.41 49.61 -11.83
N VAL A 617 -7.77 50.87 -11.64
CA VAL A 617 -9.10 51.42 -11.90
C VAL A 617 -9.02 52.68 -12.73
N ARG A 618 -10.09 52.97 -13.47
CA ARG A 618 -10.35 54.26 -14.13
C ARG A 618 -11.84 54.50 -14.30
N THR A 619 -12.24 55.75 -14.46
CA THR A 619 -13.66 56.16 -14.56
C THR A 619 -14.19 56.25 -15.99
N ASN A 620 -13.30 56.35 -16.99
CA ASN A 620 -13.66 56.34 -18.41
C ASN A 620 -12.77 55.37 -19.20
N LEU A 621 -13.38 54.52 -20.03
CA LEU A 621 -12.68 53.48 -20.78
C LEU A 621 -11.76 54.02 -21.90
N THR A 622 -11.93 55.25 -22.36
CA THR A 622 -11.18 55.77 -23.51
C THR A 622 -10.25 56.93 -23.17
N THR A 623 -10.59 57.76 -22.17
CA THR A 623 -9.84 59.00 -21.90
C THR A 623 -8.97 58.95 -20.66
N ASP A 624 -9.30 58.09 -19.69
CA ASP A 624 -8.67 58.14 -18.37
C ASP A 624 -7.47 57.20 -18.27
N ASN A 625 -6.44 57.64 -17.55
CA ASN A 625 -5.30 56.81 -17.18
C ASN A 625 -5.70 55.79 -16.12
N TRP A 626 -5.06 54.62 -16.18
CA TRP A 626 -5.19 53.60 -15.14
C TRP A 626 -4.45 54.02 -13.88
N ALA A 627 -5.15 54.02 -12.74
CA ALA A 627 -4.58 54.28 -11.43
C ALA A 627 -4.56 53.01 -10.58
N ASN A 628 -3.52 52.81 -9.78
CA ASN A 628 -3.44 51.67 -8.86
C ASN A 628 -4.51 51.80 -7.77
N LEU A 629 -5.27 50.73 -7.55
CA LEU A 629 -6.25 50.61 -6.48
C LEU A 629 -5.75 49.58 -5.46
N GLY A 630 -5.38 50.05 -4.27
CA GLY A 630 -4.80 49.22 -3.22
C GLY A 630 -3.35 48.77 -3.47
N VAL A 631 -2.84 47.93 -2.57
CA VAL A 631 -1.48 47.38 -2.65
C VAL A 631 -1.40 46.20 -3.62
N ALA A 632 -0.19 45.92 -4.09
CA ALA A 632 0.07 44.72 -4.88
C ALA A 632 -0.21 43.45 -4.04
N PHE A 633 -0.65 42.38 -4.69
CA PHE A 633 -1.17 41.18 -4.03
C PHE A 633 -0.73 39.89 -4.74
N THR A 634 -0.71 38.76 -4.03
CA THR A 634 -0.24 37.47 -4.56
C THR A 634 -1.30 36.38 -4.54
N ASN A 635 -2.39 36.59 -3.78
CA ASN A 635 -3.46 35.64 -3.55
C ASN A 635 -4.63 35.83 -4.53
N SER A 636 -5.36 34.74 -4.79
CA SER A 636 -6.63 34.76 -5.52
C SER A 636 -7.60 33.73 -4.92
N PRO A 637 -8.89 34.04 -4.70
CA PRO A 637 -9.56 35.31 -5.01
C PRO A 637 -9.06 36.49 -4.17
N VAL A 638 -9.20 37.70 -4.70
CA VAL A 638 -8.80 38.95 -4.03
C VAL A 638 -9.98 39.92 -3.99
N THR A 639 -10.13 40.65 -2.89
CA THR A 639 -11.24 41.60 -2.69
C THR A 639 -10.71 43.00 -2.38
N PHE A 640 -11.29 44.00 -3.05
CA PHE A 640 -10.99 45.42 -2.83
C PHE A 640 -12.28 46.22 -2.64
N PRO A 641 -12.25 47.33 -1.87
CA PRO A 641 -13.33 48.31 -1.90
C PRO A 641 -13.54 48.80 -3.33
N ALA A 642 -14.80 48.90 -3.76
CA ALA A 642 -15.12 49.47 -5.05
C ALA A 642 -14.81 50.97 -5.08
N PHE A 643 -14.35 51.46 -6.22
CA PHE A 643 -14.05 52.88 -6.42
C PHE A 643 -15.33 53.73 -6.45
N ASP A 644 -15.27 54.96 -5.94
CA ASP A 644 -16.41 55.86 -5.73
C ASP A 644 -16.84 56.58 -7.02
N GLY A 645 -17.39 55.82 -7.97
CA GLY A 645 -17.96 56.36 -9.21
C GLY A 645 -19.32 55.76 -9.54
N SER A 646 -20.10 56.46 -10.38
CA SER A 646 -21.33 55.89 -10.97
C SER A 646 -21.02 54.73 -11.93
N GLU A 647 -19.81 54.70 -12.48
CA GLU A 647 -19.26 53.63 -13.33
C GLU A 647 -17.73 53.59 -13.15
N SER A 648 -17.13 52.40 -13.19
CA SER A 648 -15.68 52.22 -13.07
C SER A 648 -15.22 50.99 -13.83
N PHE A 649 -14.05 51.09 -14.45
CA PHE A 649 -13.42 50.02 -15.21
C PHE A 649 -12.22 49.52 -14.45
N TYR A 650 -12.10 48.21 -14.32
CA TYR A 650 -11.02 47.54 -13.60
C TYR A 650 -10.15 46.73 -14.55
N ARG A 651 -8.85 46.70 -14.29
CA ARG A 651 -7.93 45.70 -14.86
C ARG A 651 -6.98 45.24 -13.79
N VAL A 652 -6.43 44.05 -13.97
CA VAL A 652 -5.30 43.58 -13.18
C VAL A 652 -4.08 43.51 -14.09
N SER A 653 -2.94 44.03 -13.64
CA SER A 653 -1.65 43.83 -14.31
C SER A 653 -0.75 42.94 -13.47
N GLY A 654 0.04 42.08 -14.12
CA GLY A 654 1.25 41.53 -13.50
C GLY A 654 2.30 42.64 -13.38
N GLN A 655 3.10 42.60 -12.32
CA GLN A 655 4.25 43.50 -12.18
C GLN A 655 5.52 42.93 -12.81
#